data_AF-A0A9D6ICJ9-F1
#
_entry.id   AF-A0A9D6ICJ9-F1
#
_cell.length_a   1.000
_cell.length_b   1.000
_cell.length_c   1.000
_cell.angle_alpha   90.00
_cell.angle_beta   90.00
_cell.angle_gamma   90.00
#
_symmetry.space_group_name_H-M   'P 1'
#
loop_
_entity.id
_entity.type
_entity.pdbx_description
1 polymer ?
#
loop_
_entity_poly.entity_id
_entity_poly.type
_entity_poly.pdbx_seq_one_letter_code
_entity_poly.pdbx_strand_id
1 'polypeptide(L)'
;MTQSSNAAVMRQIRMMVATRPSEEESDFHLLARFSAERDEAAFAALVHRHGGMVFAVCQSVLGRQHDAEDVFQATFLVLARQGHTIRKQEAVASWLHRVAYRLALKARLQARRRQARENAVAIADSATSAIDVNTREMREVVHEELNRLPEKYRTAILLCYLEGRTRDEAAQRLGVSPGAFKKCLERGRNLLGSRLLGRGLAPAALLANLLTEIQAEAAVSTSLTHGTARAAVAFATGCGTNAATTTAALMLANGAIRTMTITKFAWTLLALILVCASGAGLGLAAYQGFAGDLTNRPHGVIGLPGAQGEKPDQKTPGKKTDLERLIGTWRFASGAARGKETPKEFIALARLTFTRDGKTLMTITEETKTGQFKIVAPGKIDLSLGGNDTVTPAIYRFEGDNRLILCGGDGPKSERPSQFKGDKDSTQVLLILIRAKTGEEKPTKQDLAKFKGGLAQVQEAAARAQSANNLKQIGLAMHNYLAVYKSFPRHAIYSKDGKTPLLSWRVAILPFIEQDKLYKEFKLDEAWNSAHNKKLIAKMPKIYEPLGAGKKGVGLTHYQVFTGLNTMFNGAKELGPRDVTDGTSNTILAIEAKQAVVWSQPADLVLPKDETKLPPLGGLFKAGMHVLMADGSVRFRSATTPAATIRAAVTPAGNEPPE
;
A
#
# COMPACT_ATOMS: atom_id res chain seq x y z
N MET A 1 -27.70 -41.61 -25.13
CA MET A 1 -27.51 -41.70 -23.66
C MET A 1 -26.16 -42.30 -23.23
N THR A 2 -25.30 -42.75 -24.15
CA THR A 2 -24.04 -43.47 -23.84
C THR A 2 -22.80 -42.57 -23.63
N GLN A 3 -22.77 -41.32 -24.12
CA GLN A 3 -21.63 -40.41 -23.92
C GLN A 3 -21.52 -39.83 -22.49
N SER A 4 -22.63 -39.67 -21.78
CA SER A 4 -22.65 -39.14 -20.40
C SER A 4 -22.14 -40.18 -19.37
N SER A 5 -22.40 -41.46 -19.65
CA SER A 5 -21.95 -42.58 -18.81
C SER A 5 -20.42 -42.76 -18.86
N ASN A 6 -19.79 -42.62 -20.04
CA ASN A 6 -18.34 -42.74 -20.18
C ASN A 6 -17.57 -41.60 -19.49
N ALA A 7 -18.12 -40.38 -19.44
CA ALA A 7 -17.50 -39.27 -18.71
C ALA A 7 -17.56 -39.47 -17.18
N ALA A 8 -18.66 -40.02 -16.67
CA ALA A 8 -18.81 -40.37 -15.25
C ALA A 8 -17.90 -41.54 -14.84
N VAL A 9 -17.80 -42.58 -15.69
CA VAL A 9 -16.92 -43.73 -15.47
C VAL A 9 -15.44 -43.33 -15.57
N MET A 10 -15.05 -42.49 -16.53
CA MET A 10 -13.67 -41.97 -16.62
C MET A 10 -13.33 -41.03 -15.46
N ARG A 11 -14.31 -40.31 -14.89
CA ARG A 11 -14.15 -39.54 -13.66
C ARG A 11 -13.98 -40.44 -12.44
N GLN A 12 -14.73 -41.55 -12.35
CA GLN A 12 -14.57 -42.57 -11.31
C GLN A 12 -13.23 -43.31 -11.40
N ILE A 13 -12.79 -43.66 -12.61
CA ILE A 13 -11.47 -44.26 -12.86
C ILE A 13 -10.36 -43.25 -12.52
N ARG A 14 -10.48 -41.96 -12.88
CA ARG A 14 -9.55 -40.91 -12.42
C ARG A 14 -9.54 -40.71 -10.90
N MET A 15 -10.68 -40.85 -10.22
CA MET A 15 -10.73 -40.82 -8.75
C MET A 15 -10.13 -42.06 -8.10
N MET A 16 -10.18 -43.23 -8.77
CA MET A 16 -9.52 -44.46 -8.30
C MET A 16 -8.02 -44.49 -8.61
N VAL A 17 -7.58 -43.80 -9.67
CA VAL A 17 -6.17 -43.67 -10.09
C VAL A 17 -5.51 -42.40 -9.53
N ALA A 18 -6.25 -41.54 -8.80
CA ALA A 18 -5.67 -40.42 -8.09
C ALA A 18 -4.66 -40.96 -7.06
N THR A 19 -3.38 -40.94 -7.45
CA THR A 19 -2.24 -41.24 -6.59
C THR A 19 -2.46 -40.46 -5.30
N ARG A 20 -2.71 -41.18 -4.19
CA ARG A 20 -2.72 -40.57 -2.86
C ARG A 20 -1.44 -39.73 -2.77
N PRO A 21 -1.55 -38.42 -2.53
CA PRO A 21 -0.36 -37.59 -2.42
C PRO A 21 0.55 -38.22 -1.37
N SER A 22 1.80 -38.50 -1.74
CA SER A 22 2.77 -39.05 -0.78
C SER A 22 3.05 -37.99 0.27
N GLU A 23 3.36 -38.42 1.50
CA GLU A 23 3.68 -37.47 2.59
C GLU A 23 4.86 -36.55 2.25
N GLU A 24 5.71 -36.97 1.30
CA GLU A 24 6.90 -36.27 0.81
C GLU A 24 6.64 -35.28 -0.32
N GLU A 25 5.44 -35.26 -0.93
CA GLU A 25 5.13 -34.35 -2.03
C GLU A 25 5.15 -32.88 -1.55
N SER A 26 5.85 -32.00 -2.29
CA SER A 26 6.04 -30.60 -1.88
C SER A 26 4.76 -29.78 -1.99
N ASP A 27 4.59 -28.77 -1.13
CA ASP A 27 3.40 -27.90 -1.15
C ASP A 27 3.21 -27.21 -2.50
N PHE A 28 4.32 -26.92 -3.21
CA PHE A 28 4.30 -26.36 -4.56
C PHE A 28 3.64 -27.30 -5.57
N HIS A 29 3.97 -28.59 -5.55
CA HIS A 29 3.37 -29.59 -6.44
C HIS A 29 1.89 -29.82 -6.11
N LEU A 30 1.53 -29.91 -4.82
CA LEU A 30 0.14 -30.05 -4.40
C LEU A 30 -0.71 -28.85 -4.83
N LEU A 31 -0.20 -27.62 -4.67
CA LEU A 31 -0.88 -26.41 -5.14
C LEU A 31 -0.99 -26.35 -6.67
N ALA A 32 0.04 -26.81 -7.39
CA ALA A 32 0.01 -26.85 -8.86
C ALA A 32 -1.06 -27.82 -9.36
N ARG A 33 -1.14 -29.04 -8.80
CA ARG A 33 -2.18 -30.04 -9.10
C ARG A 33 -3.57 -29.49 -8.82
N PHE A 34 -3.79 -28.88 -7.66
CA PHE A 34 -5.08 -28.24 -7.36
C PHE A 34 -5.40 -27.07 -8.30
N SER A 35 -4.40 -26.29 -8.69
CA SER A 35 -4.59 -25.13 -9.57
C SER A 35 -4.97 -25.54 -10.99
N ALA A 36 -4.36 -26.63 -11.50
CA ALA A 36 -4.59 -27.13 -12.85
C ALA A 36 -5.87 -27.99 -12.95
N GLU A 37 -6.08 -28.90 -12.00
CA GLU A 37 -7.07 -29.98 -12.14
C GLU A 37 -8.18 -29.93 -11.09
N ARG A 38 -8.11 -29.00 -10.13
CA ARG A 38 -9.01 -28.94 -8.96
C ARG A 38 -9.02 -30.25 -8.17
N ASP A 39 -7.85 -30.88 -8.07
CA ASP A 39 -7.61 -32.12 -7.33
C ASP A 39 -7.92 -31.93 -5.83
N GLU A 40 -9.08 -32.45 -5.39
CA GLU A 40 -9.53 -32.39 -4.00
C GLU A 40 -8.57 -33.10 -3.05
N ALA A 41 -7.93 -34.20 -3.47
CA ALA A 41 -7.01 -34.95 -2.64
C ALA A 41 -5.70 -34.19 -2.41
N ALA A 42 -5.17 -33.53 -3.45
CA ALA A 42 -4.01 -32.66 -3.33
C ALA A 42 -4.28 -31.47 -2.39
N PHE A 43 -5.47 -30.88 -2.45
CA PHE A 43 -5.85 -29.80 -1.55
C PHE A 43 -6.12 -30.29 -0.13
N ALA A 44 -6.76 -31.45 0.04
CA ALA A 44 -6.96 -32.07 1.35
C ALA A 44 -5.62 -32.35 2.05
N ALA A 45 -4.59 -32.76 1.30
CA ALA A 45 -3.24 -32.91 1.85
C ALA A 45 -2.65 -31.58 2.35
N LEU A 46 -2.88 -30.47 1.65
CA LEU A 46 -2.48 -29.13 2.11
C LEU A 46 -3.24 -28.71 3.37
N VAL A 47 -4.56 -28.94 3.42
CA VAL A 47 -5.39 -28.63 4.60
C VAL A 47 -4.97 -29.48 5.80
N HIS A 48 -4.71 -30.77 5.59
CA HIS A 48 -4.23 -31.67 6.64
C HIS A 48 -2.87 -31.22 7.18
N ARG A 49 -1.94 -30.89 6.29
CA ARG A 49 -0.55 -30.51 6.63
C ARG A 49 -0.44 -29.19 7.39
N HIS A 50 -1.20 -28.18 6.99
CA HIS A 50 -1.12 -26.83 7.57
C HIS A 50 -2.29 -26.51 8.51
N GLY A 51 -3.28 -27.39 8.61
CA GLY A 51 -4.52 -27.16 9.33
C GLY A 51 -4.30 -26.85 10.80
N GLY A 52 -3.48 -27.65 11.50
CA GLY A 52 -3.18 -27.42 12.91
C GLY A 52 -2.62 -26.02 13.17
N MET A 53 -1.65 -25.57 12.37
CA MET A 53 -1.06 -24.24 12.47
C MET A 53 -2.09 -23.12 12.18
N VAL A 54 -2.91 -23.27 11.15
CA VAL A 54 -3.95 -22.27 10.81
C VAL A 54 -5.00 -22.20 11.92
N PHE A 55 -5.45 -23.35 12.43
CA PHE A 55 -6.46 -23.42 13.48
C PHE A 55 -5.94 -22.83 14.80
N ALA A 56 -4.68 -23.11 15.16
CA ALA A 56 -4.01 -22.52 16.31
C ALA A 56 -4.01 -20.98 16.26
N VAL A 57 -3.69 -20.40 15.09
CA VAL A 57 -3.74 -18.95 14.88
C VAL A 57 -5.16 -18.42 15.07
N CYS A 58 -6.16 -19.06 14.46
CA CYS A 58 -7.56 -18.65 14.58
C CYS A 58 -8.06 -18.71 16.03
N GLN A 59 -7.76 -19.80 16.74
CA GLN A 59 -8.19 -20.03 18.11
C GLN A 59 -7.53 -19.04 19.07
N SER A 60 -6.22 -18.76 18.90
CA SER A 60 -5.51 -17.78 19.71
C SER A 60 -6.13 -16.38 19.65
N VAL A 61 -6.63 -15.97 18.47
CA VAL A 61 -7.20 -14.63 18.28
C VAL A 61 -8.69 -14.56 18.61
N LEU A 62 -9.48 -15.59 18.31
CA LEU A 62 -10.95 -15.54 18.38
C LEU A 62 -11.54 -16.20 19.63
N GLY A 63 -10.88 -17.20 20.20
CA GLY A 63 -11.28 -17.91 21.43
C GLY A 63 -12.60 -18.69 21.35
N ARG A 64 -13.58 -18.26 20.54
CA ARG A 64 -14.78 -19.02 20.21
C ARG A 64 -14.49 -20.01 19.08
N GLN A 65 -14.83 -21.27 19.30
CA GLN A 65 -14.54 -22.36 18.36
C GLN A 65 -15.18 -22.14 16.99
N HIS A 66 -16.46 -21.78 16.92
CA HIS A 66 -17.16 -21.57 15.64
C HIS A 66 -16.57 -20.41 14.81
N ASP A 67 -16.24 -19.29 15.45
CA ASP A 67 -15.59 -18.16 14.75
C ASP A 67 -14.20 -18.57 14.22
N ALA A 68 -13.48 -19.41 14.97
CA ALA A 68 -12.18 -19.95 14.57
C ALA A 68 -12.30 -20.93 13.39
N GLU A 69 -13.33 -21.80 13.37
CA GLU A 69 -13.66 -22.70 12.26
C GLU A 69 -14.03 -21.92 10.98
N ASP A 70 -14.80 -20.84 11.11
CA ASP A 70 -15.16 -19.97 9.99
C ASP A 70 -13.94 -19.29 9.37
N VAL A 71 -13.04 -18.74 10.20
CA VAL A 71 -11.80 -18.13 9.72
C VAL A 71 -10.82 -19.16 9.19
N PHE A 72 -10.76 -20.35 9.79
CA PHE A 72 -10.00 -21.48 9.28
C PHE A 72 -10.44 -21.84 7.85
N GLN A 73 -11.74 -22.07 7.65
CA GLN A 73 -12.29 -22.37 6.33
C GLN A 73 -12.00 -21.22 5.36
N ALA A 74 -12.29 -19.98 5.75
CA ALA A 74 -12.05 -18.79 4.92
C ALA A 74 -10.59 -18.68 4.47
N THR A 75 -9.63 -19.01 5.32
CA THR A 75 -8.19 -18.97 5.01
C THR A 75 -7.85 -19.92 3.86
N PHE A 76 -8.34 -21.16 3.91
CA PHE A 76 -8.13 -22.14 2.85
C PHE A 76 -8.93 -21.82 1.59
N LEU A 77 -10.12 -21.21 1.69
CA LEU A 77 -10.83 -20.71 0.51
C LEU A 77 -10.05 -19.60 -0.20
N VAL A 78 -9.38 -18.71 0.56
CA VAL A 78 -8.48 -17.71 -0.01
C VAL A 78 -7.28 -18.39 -0.68
N LEU A 79 -6.70 -19.44 -0.07
CA LEU A 79 -5.63 -20.24 -0.69
C LEU A 79 -6.09 -20.86 -2.01
N ALA A 80 -7.27 -21.46 -2.04
CA ALA A 80 -7.83 -22.09 -3.24
C ALA A 80 -7.92 -21.12 -4.43
N ARG A 81 -8.19 -19.84 -4.15
CA ARG A 81 -8.37 -18.81 -5.17
C ARG A 81 -7.11 -18.01 -5.50
N GLN A 82 -6.24 -17.80 -4.51
CA GLN A 82 -5.05 -16.94 -4.61
C GLN A 82 -3.72 -17.70 -4.51
N GLY A 83 -3.74 -19.03 -4.42
CA GLY A 83 -2.53 -19.85 -4.27
C GLY A 83 -1.50 -19.66 -5.39
N HIS A 84 -1.95 -19.32 -6.60
CA HIS A 84 -1.07 -18.95 -7.72
C HIS A 84 -0.23 -17.68 -7.48
N THR A 85 -0.60 -16.84 -6.51
CA THR A 85 0.15 -15.62 -6.17
C THR A 85 1.36 -15.88 -5.26
N ILE A 86 1.46 -17.08 -4.70
CA ILE A 86 2.57 -17.51 -3.85
C ILE A 86 3.79 -17.71 -4.74
N ARG A 87 4.83 -16.89 -4.54
CA ARG A 87 6.08 -16.98 -5.32
C ARG A 87 6.85 -18.24 -4.93
N LYS A 88 7.68 -18.79 -5.82
CA LYS A 88 8.54 -19.98 -5.63
C LYS A 88 9.48 -19.98 -4.40
N GLN A 89 9.48 -18.91 -3.59
CA GLN A 89 10.30 -18.74 -2.37
C GLN A 89 9.46 -18.42 -1.11
N GLU A 90 8.16 -18.17 -1.24
CA GLU A 90 7.26 -18.04 -0.09
C GLU A 90 6.77 -19.45 0.27
N ALA A 91 7.06 -19.94 1.48
CA ALA A 91 6.50 -21.21 1.94
C ALA A 91 5.00 -21.03 2.22
N VAL A 92 4.20 -21.99 1.78
CA VAL A 92 2.73 -22.01 1.95
C VAL A 92 2.34 -21.77 3.41
N ALA A 93 3.10 -22.34 4.35
CA ALA A 93 3.01 -22.11 5.79
C ALA A 93 3.03 -20.61 6.20
N SER A 94 4.01 -19.86 5.71
CA SER A 94 4.22 -18.44 6.03
C SER A 94 3.12 -17.56 5.44
N TRP A 95 2.64 -17.91 4.26
CA TRP A 95 1.51 -17.25 3.62
C TRP A 95 0.20 -17.52 4.36
N LEU A 96 -0.08 -18.78 4.70
CA LEU A 96 -1.28 -19.21 5.42
C LEU A 96 -1.37 -18.58 6.81
N HIS A 97 -0.28 -18.57 7.58
CA HIS A 97 -0.21 -17.90 8.88
C HIS A 97 -0.61 -16.42 8.78
N ARG A 98 -0.04 -15.69 7.80
CA ARG A 98 -0.33 -14.27 7.59
C ARG A 98 -1.80 -14.03 7.22
N VAL A 99 -2.38 -14.85 6.35
CA VAL A 99 -3.78 -14.73 5.93
C VAL A 99 -4.72 -15.06 7.09
N ALA A 100 -4.48 -16.16 7.80
CA ALA A 100 -5.23 -16.59 8.97
C ALA A 100 -5.26 -15.50 10.04
N TYR A 101 -4.08 -14.98 10.42
CA TYR A 101 -3.96 -13.95 11.45
C TYR A 101 -4.74 -12.66 11.08
N ARG A 102 -4.65 -12.21 9.82
CA ARG A 102 -5.38 -11.02 9.35
C ARG A 102 -6.89 -11.23 9.32
N LEU A 103 -7.34 -12.40 8.86
CA LEU A 103 -8.75 -12.75 8.85
C LEU A 103 -9.30 -12.87 10.28
N ALA A 104 -8.55 -13.46 11.20
CA ALA A 104 -8.94 -13.60 12.59
C ALA A 104 -9.07 -12.23 13.28
N LEU A 105 -8.11 -11.32 13.08
CA LEU A 105 -8.23 -9.94 13.59
C LEU A 105 -9.47 -9.22 13.03
N LYS A 106 -9.74 -9.39 11.73
CA LYS A 106 -10.92 -8.80 11.09
C LYS A 106 -12.22 -9.37 11.63
N ALA A 107 -12.31 -10.69 11.79
CA ALA A 107 -13.46 -11.36 12.36
C ALA A 107 -13.70 -10.92 13.81
N ARG A 108 -12.64 -10.78 14.62
CA ARG A 108 -12.73 -10.25 15.99
C ARG A 108 -13.31 -8.84 16.03
N LEU A 109 -12.84 -7.96 15.15
CA LEU A 109 -13.38 -6.60 15.03
C LEU A 109 -14.87 -6.61 14.60
N GLN A 110 -15.26 -7.51 13.71
CA GLN A 110 -16.66 -7.67 13.29
C GLN A 110 -17.54 -8.24 14.41
N ALA A 111 -17.04 -9.22 15.17
CA ALA A 111 -17.74 -9.79 16.33
C ALA A 111 -17.94 -8.73 17.42
N ARG A 112 -16.92 -7.92 17.74
CA ARG A 112 -17.04 -6.79 18.69
C ARG A 112 -18.09 -5.77 18.23
N ARG A 113 -18.14 -5.46 16.93
CA ARG A 113 -19.16 -4.57 16.35
C ARG A 113 -20.57 -5.16 16.39
N ARG A 114 -20.69 -6.47 16.19
CA ARG A 114 -21.96 -7.21 16.30
C ARG A 114 -22.45 -7.17 17.75
N GLN A 115 -21.58 -7.48 18.69
CA GLN A 115 -21.87 -7.43 20.13
C GLN A 115 -22.20 -6.01 20.60
N ALA A 116 -21.52 -4.97 20.10
CA ALA A 116 -21.87 -3.58 20.41
C ALA A 116 -23.26 -3.16 19.87
N ARG A 117 -23.72 -3.77 18.78
CA ARG A 117 -25.07 -3.55 18.23
C ARG A 117 -26.14 -4.38 18.95
N GLU A 118 -25.81 -5.60 19.36
CA GLU A 118 -26.70 -6.49 20.12
C GLU A 118 -26.85 -6.03 21.58
N ASN A 119 -25.79 -5.51 22.20
CA ASN A 119 -25.79 -4.93 23.55
C ASN A 119 -26.53 -3.58 23.66
N ALA A 120 -27.00 -3.01 22.55
CA ALA A 120 -27.91 -1.86 22.58
C ALA A 120 -29.35 -2.27 22.99
N VAL A 121 -29.64 -3.57 23.16
CA VAL A 121 -30.97 -4.09 23.54
C VAL A 121 -30.96 -5.13 24.68
N ALA A 122 -29.81 -5.59 25.21
CA ALA A 122 -29.84 -6.42 26.43
C ALA A 122 -28.56 -6.30 27.26
N ILE A 123 -28.73 -6.15 28.58
CA ILE A 123 -27.69 -6.26 29.61
C ILE A 123 -27.60 -7.72 30.09
N ALA A 124 -26.36 -8.13 30.38
CA ALA A 124 -25.86 -9.38 30.97
C ALA A 124 -25.88 -10.59 30.00
N ASP A 125 -24.88 -11.46 29.94
CA ASP A 125 -23.91 -11.89 30.95
C ASP A 125 -22.72 -12.58 30.25
N SER A 126 -21.52 -12.55 30.84
CA SER A 126 -20.47 -13.59 30.70
C SER A 126 -19.20 -13.19 31.44
N ALA A 127 -19.07 -13.69 32.67
CA ALA A 127 -17.79 -13.88 33.32
C ALA A 127 -17.03 -15.02 32.60
N THR A 128 -15.83 -14.74 32.11
CA THR A 128 -14.88 -15.80 31.76
C THR A 128 -13.57 -15.50 32.48
N SER A 129 -13.07 -16.53 33.17
CA SER A 129 -11.99 -16.51 34.16
C SER A 129 -10.75 -15.71 33.76
N ALA A 130 -10.28 -14.86 34.68
CA ALA A 130 -9.10 -13.99 34.53
C ALA A 130 -7.77 -14.74 34.27
N ILE A 131 -7.74 -16.07 34.37
CA ILE A 131 -6.55 -16.90 34.12
C ILE A 131 -6.42 -17.25 32.62
N ASP A 132 -7.53 -17.33 31.88
CA ASP A 132 -7.55 -17.72 30.45
C ASP A 132 -7.24 -16.54 29.51
N VAL A 133 -7.57 -15.31 29.95
CA VAL A 133 -7.31 -14.06 29.23
C VAL A 133 -5.81 -13.79 29.08
N ASN A 134 -5.03 -14.01 30.15
CA ASN A 134 -3.58 -13.77 30.15
C ASN A 134 -2.83 -14.70 29.17
N THR A 135 -3.16 -15.99 29.16
CA THR A 135 -2.55 -16.97 28.24
C THR A 135 -2.92 -16.68 26.78
N ARG A 136 -4.17 -16.29 26.52
CA ARG A 136 -4.63 -15.93 25.18
C ARG A 136 -3.96 -14.66 24.66
N GLU A 137 -3.89 -13.61 25.48
CA GLU A 137 -3.20 -12.36 25.13
C GLU A 137 -1.72 -12.60 24.83
N MET A 138 -1.05 -13.47 25.60
CA MET A 138 0.32 -13.91 25.33
C MET A 138 0.46 -14.62 23.97
N ARG A 139 -0.45 -15.55 23.64
CA ARG A 139 -0.45 -16.27 22.35
C ARG A 139 -0.68 -15.32 21.17
N GLU A 140 -1.61 -14.36 21.31
CA GLU A 140 -1.85 -13.34 20.28
C GLU A 140 -0.61 -12.49 20.00
N VAL A 141 0.10 -12.05 21.04
CA VAL A 141 1.35 -11.28 20.90
C VAL A 141 2.41 -12.10 20.16
N VAL A 142 2.51 -13.40 20.41
CA VAL A 142 3.41 -14.29 19.66
C VAL A 142 3.06 -14.33 18.18
N HIS A 143 1.78 -14.52 17.83
CA HIS A 143 1.35 -14.52 16.43
C HIS A 143 1.51 -13.15 15.75
N GLU A 144 1.32 -12.05 16.49
CA GLU A 144 1.59 -10.69 16.03
C GLU A 144 3.07 -10.49 15.66
N GLU A 145 3.96 -10.85 16.57
CA GLU A 145 5.41 -10.66 16.37
C GLU A 145 5.95 -11.61 15.29
N LEU A 146 5.43 -12.85 15.20
CA LEU A 146 5.69 -13.76 14.08
C LEU A 146 5.30 -13.13 12.75
N ASN A 147 4.11 -12.53 12.65
CA ASN A 147 3.63 -11.90 11.43
C ASN A 147 4.52 -10.71 11.00
N ARG A 148 5.12 -10.00 11.95
CA ARG A 148 6.06 -8.89 11.71
C ARG A 148 7.47 -9.33 11.32
N LEU A 149 7.82 -10.61 11.43
CA LEU A 149 9.15 -11.09 11.05
C LEU A 149 9.35 -11.08 9.53
N PRO A 150 10.59 -10.83 9.06
CA PRO A 150 10.95 -11.10 7.68
C PRO A 150 10.62 -12.54 7.31
N GLU A 151 10.09 -12.73 6.10
CA GLU A 151 9.48 -13.97 5.66
C GLU A 151 10.38 -15.20 5.78
N LYS A 152 11.64 -15.06 5.40
CA LYS A 152 12.66 -16.12 5.51
C LYS A 152 12.75 -16.67 6.95
N TYR A 153 12.71 -15.79 7.94
CA TYR A 153 12.81 -16.17 9.36
C TYR A 153 11.49 -16.70 9.91
N ARG A 154 10.36 -16.07 9.55
CA ARG A 154 9.03 -16.55 9.92
C ARG A 154 8.83 -17.99 9.45
N THR A 155 9.14 -18.26 8.19
CA THR A 155 9.01 -19.58 7.57
C THR A 155 9.77 -20.66 8.34
N ALA A 156 11.03 -20.41 8.70
CA ALA A 156 11.83 -21.37 9.46
C ALA A 156 11.22 -21.68 10.84
N ILE A 157 10.69 -20.66 11.53
CA ILE A 157 10.05 -20.83 12.84
C ILE A 157 8.74 -21.60 12.71
N LEU A 158 7.88 -21.26 11.75
CA LEU A 158 6.59 -21.93 11.56
C LEU A 158 6.77 -23.42 11.26
N LEU A 159 7.70 -23.77 10.36
CA LEU A 159 7.97 -25.16 9.98
C LEU A 159 8.39 -26.01 11.19
N CYS A 160 9.33 -25.52 12.00
CA CYS A 160 9.84 -26.30 13.13
C CYS A 160 8.91 -26.29 14.34
N TYR A 161 8.30 -25.15 14.66
CA TYR A 161 7.61 -24.98 15.95
C TYR A 161 6.10 -25.07 15.88
N LEU A 162 5.48 -24.82 14.72
CA LEU A 162 4.02 -24.93 14.56
C LEU A 162 3.61 -26.09 13.65
N GLU A 163 4.50 -26.54 12.75
CA GLU A 163 4.27 -27.74 11.92
C GLU A 163 5.06 -28.96 12.39
N GLY A 164 5.86 -28.84 13.45
CA GLY A 164 6.60 -29.94 14.08
C GLY A 164 7.69 -30.57 13.21
N ARG A 165 8.18 -29.89 12.17
CA ARG A 165 9.21 -30.45 11.28
C ARG A 165 10.58 -30.45 11.92
N THR A 166 11.34 -31.51 11.65
CA THR A 166 12.77 -31.51 11.97
C THR A 166 13.50 -30.45 11.14
N ARG A 167 14.68 -30.03 11.60
CA ARG A 167 15.46 -29.00 10.88
C ARG A 167 15.86 -29.47 9.49
N ASP A 168 16.13 -30.76 9.34
CA ASP A 168 16.55 -31.36 8.07
C ASP A 168 15.38 -31.48 7.10
N GLU A 169 14.20 -31.91 7.57
CA GLU A 169 12.96 -31.88 6.77
C GLU A 169 12.60 -30.47 6.31
N ALA A 170 12.70 -29.48 7.22
CA ALA A 170 12.39 -28.09 6.90
C ALA A 170 13.41 -27.51 5.89
N ALA A 171 14.70 -27.85 6.01
CA ALA A 171 15.73 -27.45 5.06
C ALA A 171 15.48 -28.05 3.67
N GLN A 172 15.20 -29.35 3.60
CA GLN A 172 14.88 -30.06 2.36
C GLN A 172 13.66 -29.46 1.66
N ARG A 173 12.59 -29.18 2.41
CA ARG A 173 11.36 -28.57 1.88
C ARG A 173 11.57 -27.18 1.30
N LEU A 174 12.45 -26.39 1.90
CA LEU A 174 12.79 -25.06 1.40
C LEU A 174 13.85 -25.07 0.29
N GLY A 175 14.41 -26.25 -0.05
CA GLY A 175 15.47 -26.37 -1.04
C GLY A 175 16.76 -25.66 -0.62
N VAL A 176 17.05 -25.59 0.69
CA VAL A 176 18.25 -24.94 1.24
C VAL A 176 19.12 -25.96 1.99
N SER A 177 20.41 -25.68 2.15
CA SER A 177 21.28 -26.57 2.92
C SER A 177 20.93 -26.57 4.43
N PRO A 178 21.11 -27.68 5.15
CA PRO A 178 20.84 -27.76 6.60
C PRO A 178 21.57 -26.67 7.40
N GLY A 179 22.81 -26.35 7.03
CA GLY A 179 23.59 -25.28 7.66
C GLY A 179 23.02 -23.87 7.42
N ALA A 180 22.52 -23.59 6.22
CA ALA A 180 21.85 -22.32 5.90
C ALA A 180 20.50 -22.19 6.63
N PHE A 181 19.76 -23.30 6.75
CA PHE A 181 18.52 -23.36 7.51
C PHE A 181 18.76 -23.14 9.01
N LYS A 182 19.75 -23.81 9.60
CA LYS A 182 20.14 -23.65 11.01
C LYS A 182 20.43 -22.19 11.36
N LYS A 183 21.29 -21.52 10.58
CA LYS A 183 21.61 -20.09 10.78
C LYS A 183 20.36 -19.20 10.63
N CYS A 184 19.48 -19.54 9.70
CA CYS A 184 18.22 -18.82 9.49
C CYS A 184 17.27 -18.97 10.68
N LEU A 185 17.10 -20.18 11.19
CA LEU A 185 16.26 -20.49 12.34
C LEU A 185 16.79 -19.79 13.61
N GLU A 186 18.09 -19.87 13.87
CA GLU A 186 18.73 -19.20 15.01
C GLU A 186 18.54 -17.67 14.95
N ARG A 187 18.75 -17.07 13.78
CA ARG A 187 18.53 -15.63 13.60
C ARG A 187 17.06 -15.25 13.76
N GLY A 188 16.14 -16.09 13.28
CA GLY A 188 14.71 -15.91 13.49
C GLY A 188 14.32 -15.96 14.98
N ARG A 189 14.82 -16.95 15.72
CA ARG A 189 14.58 -17.07 17.17
C ARG A 189 15.11 -15.87 17.94
N ASN A 190 16.30 -15.38 17.61
CA ASN A 190 16.87 -14.21 18.26
C ASN A 190 16.07 -12.94 17.98
N LEU A 191 15.60 -12.75 16.74
CA LEU A 191 14.73 -11.62 16.38
C LEU A 191 13.36 -11.71 17.05
N LEU A 192 12.78 -12.90 17.14
CA LEU A 192 11.50 -13.10 17.81
C LEU A 192 11.64 -12.89 19.32
N GLY A 193 12.68 -13.46 19.92
CA GLY A 193 12.98 -13.32 21.35
C GLY A 193 13.21 -11.86 21.75
N SER A 194 13.99 -11.10 20.99
CA SER A 194 14.21 -9.68 21.29
C SER A 194 12.94 -8.83 21.19
N ARG A 195 12.05 -9.16 20.26
CA ARG A 195 10.75 -8.48 20.12
C ARG A 195 9.78 -8.81 21.25
N LEU A 196 9.72 -10.08 21.66
CA LEU A 196 8.87 -10.52 22.76
C LEU A 196 9.37 -10.00 24.12
N LEU A 197 10.68 -9.95 24.33
CA LEU A 197 11.28 -9.26 25.47
C LEU A 197 10.88 -7.78 25.51
N GLY A 198 10.84 -7.10 24.35
CA GLY A 198 10.31 -5.74 24.24
C GLY A 198 8.83 -5.59 24.61
N ARG A 199 8.05 -6.68 24.50
CA ARG A 199 6.64 -6.76 24.91
C ARG A 199 6.45 -7.26 26.36
N GLY A 200 7.53 -7.51 27.10
CA GLY A 200 7.48 -7.97 28.49
C GLY A 200 7.34 -9.48 28.67
N LEU A 201 7.54 -10.28 27.62
CA LEU A 201 7.50 -11.74 27.68
C LEU A 201 8.91 -12.33 27.87
N ALA A 202 9.02 -13.39 28.68
CA ALA A 202 10.27 -13.99 29.14
C ALA A 202 11.14 -14.64 28.02
N PRO A 203 12.42 -14.99 28.27
CA PRO A 203 13.43 -15.31 27.25
C PRO A 203 13.13 -16.55 26.38
N ALA A 204 13.89 -16.69 25.28
CA ALA A 204 13.73 -17.66 24.19
C ALA A 204 13.61 -19.18 24.54
N ALA A 205 13.80 -19.58 25.80
CA ALA A 205 13.57 -20.93 26.30
C ALA A 205 12.07 -21.21 26.56
N LEU A 206 11.32 -20.23 27.07
CA LEU A 206 9.86 -20.31 27.21
C LEU A 206 9.14 -20.26 25.86
N LEU A 207 9.79 -19.68 24.83
CA LEU A 207 9.24 -19.58 23.48
C LEU A 207 9.02 -20.94 22.81
N ALA A 208 9.94 -21.88 23.01
CA ALA A 208 9.81 -23.21 22.42
C ALA A 208 8.63 -23.96 23.03
N ASN A 209 8.53 -23.97 24.36
CA ASN A 209 7.42 -24.60 25.08
C ASN A 209 6.08 -23.94 24.71
N LEU A 210 6.02 -22.61 24.69
CA LEU A 210 4.79 -21.88 24.34
C LEU A 210 4.35 -22.17 22.89
N LEU A 211 5.27 -22.23 21.93
CA LEU A 211 4.95 -22.55 20.54
C LEU A 211 4.54 -24.02 20.36
N THR A 212 5.16 -24.94 21.11
CA THR A 212 4.81 -26.36 21.08
C THR A 212 3.46 -26.63 21.78
N GLU A 213 3.15 -25.92 22.86
CA GLU A 213 1.83 -25.94 23.51
C GLU A 213 0.73 -25.42 22.59
N ILE A 214 0.99 -24.32 21.85
CA ILE A 214 0.09 -23.79 20.81
C ILE A 214 -0.22 -24.84 19.73
N GLN A 215 0.77 -25.68 19.38
CA GLN A 215 0.59 -26.75 18.41
C GLN A 215 -0.26 -27.91 18.96
N ALA A 216 -0.07 -28.29 20.23
CA ALA A 216 -0.71 -29.45 20.83
C ALA A 216 -2.23 -29.27 21.06
N GLU A 217 -2.70 -28.05 21.32
CA GLU A 217 -4.12 -27.75 21.53
C GLU A 217 -4.93 -27.64 20.23
N ALA A 218 -4.27 -27.51 19.07
CA ALA A 218 -4.91 -27.17 17.80
C ALA A 218 -5.18 -28.38 16.88
N ALA A 219 -5.55 -29.54 17.44
CA ALA A 219 -5.87 -30.73 16.66
C ALA A 219 -7.15 -30.50 15.80
N VAL A 220 -6.99 -30.49 14.48
CA VAL A 220 -8.10 -30.29 13.53
C VAL A 220 -8.79 -31.63 13.25
N SER A 221 -10.12 -31.66 13.40
CA SER A 221 -10.92 -32.85 13.06
C SER A 221 -10.79 -33.22 11.57
N THR A 222 -10.79 -34.53 11.29
CA THR A 222 -10.79 -35.07 9.92
C THR A 222 -11.99 -34.58 9.11
N SER A 223 -13.15 -34.37 9.77
CA SER A 223 -14.36 -33.83 9.12
C SER A 223 -14.16 -32.39 8.62
N LEU A 224 -13.50 -31.53 9.41
CA LEU A 224 -13.22 -30.14 9.03
C LEU A 224 -12.21 -30.08 7.87
N THR A 225 -11.24 -30.99 7.85
CA THR A 225 -10.24 -31.10 6.77
C THR A 225 -10.91 -31.43 5.43
N HIS A 226 -11.68 -32.52 5.38
CA HIS A 226 -12.37 -32.95 4.16
C HIS A 226 -13.47 -31.96 3.74
N GLY A 227 -14.22 -31.40 4.69
CA GLY A 227 -15.22 -30.38 4.43
C GLY A 227 -14.63 -29.12 3.78
N THR A 228 -13.48 -28.66 4.29
CA THR A 228 -12.76 -27.50 3.76
C THR A 228 -12.18 -27.76 2.38
N ALA A 229 -11.65 -28.95 2.11
CA ALA A 229 -11.12 -29.30 0.80
C ALA A 229 -12.21 -29.33 -0.27
N ARG A 230 -13.37 -29.93 0.04
CA ARG A 230 -14.53 -29.93 -0.85
C ARG A 230 -15.08 -28.52 -1.09
N ALA A 231 -15.12 -27.69 -0.05
CA ALA A 231 -15.50 -26.28 -0.14
C ALA A 231 -14.56 -25.49 -1.04
N ALA A 232 -13.25 -25.73 -0.95
CA ALA A 232 -12.23 -25.09 -1.77
C ALA A 232 -12.38 -25.40 -3.27
N VAL A 233 -12.70 -26.64 -3.63
CA VAL A 233 -12.97 -27.03 -5.03
C VAL A 233 -14.15 -26.24 -5.59
N ALA A 234 -15.28 -26.21 -4.89
CA ALA A 234 -16.49 -25.49 -5.33
C ALA A 234 -16.26 -23.97 -5.40
N PHE A 235 -15.57 -23.41 -4.40
CA PHE A 235 -15.25 -21.99 -4.37
C PHE A 235 -14.31 -21.57 -5.51
N ALA A 236 -13.35 -22.43 -5.88
CA ALA A 236 -12.41 -22.18 -6.97
C ALA A 236 -13.04 -22.31 -8.36
N THR A 237 -14.12 -23.09 -8.52
CA THR A 237 -14.86 -23.24 -9.79
C THR A 237 -16.00 -22.24 -9.96
N GLY A 238 -16.28 -21.41 -8.95
CA GLY A 238 -17.34 -20.39 -9.01
C GLY A 238 -18.76 -20.94 -8.81
N CYS A 239 -18.90 -22.22 -8.47
CA CYS A 239 -20.16 -22.79 -8.01
C CYS A 239 -20.39 -22.37 -6.54
N GLY A 240 -21.42 -21.55 -6.30
CA GLY A 240 -21.78 -21.10 -4.95
C GLY A 240 -22.25 -22.23 -4.03
N THR A 241 -22.01 -22.02 -2.72
CA THR A 241 -22.46 -22.76 -1.52
C THR A 241 -22.67 -24.28 -1.65
N ASN A 242 -21.72 -25.04 -1.10
CA ASN A 242 -21.94 -26.44 -0.72
C ASN A 242 -22.35 -26.53 0.76
N ALA A 243 -23.02 -27.61 1.17
CA ALA A 243 -23.43 -27.85 2.57
C ALA A 243 -22.27 -27.84 3.59
N ALA A 244 -21.02 -27.91 3.12
CA ALA A 244 -19.81 -27.92 3.95
C ALA A 244 -19.21 -26.52 4.22
N THR A 245 -19.80 -25.44 3.70
CA THR A 245 -19.24 -24.08 3.84
C THR A 245 -20.23 -23.16 4.54
N THR A 246 -19.80 -22.48 5.61
CA THR A 246 -20.64 -21.48 6.27
C THR A 246 -20.70 -20.18 5.44
N THR A 247 -21.83 -19.48 5.53
CA THR A 247 -22.01 -18.15 4.91
C THR A 247 -20.96 -17.15 5.43
N ALA A 248 -20.60 -17.25 6.71
CA ALA A 248 -19.59 -16.43 7.34
C ALA A 248 -18.19 -16.64 6.73
N ALA A 249 -17.77 -17.90 6.53
CA ALA A 249 -16.50 -18.24 5.89
C ALA A 249 -16.42 -17.69 4.45
N LEU A 250 -17.51 -17.80 3.68
CA LEU A 250 -17.59 -17.24 2.32
C LEU A 250 -17.50 -15.72 2.30
N MET A 251 -18.18 -15.03 3.21
CA MET A 251 -18.12 -13.57 3.32
C MET A 251 -16.74 -13.08 3.72
N LEU A 252 -16.08 -13.76 4.67
CA LEU A 252 -14.71 -13.46 5.09
C LEU A 252 -13.72 -13.67 3.95
N ALA A 253 -13.78 -14.81 3.25
CA ALA A 253 -12.91 -15.12 2.13
C ALA A 253 -13.07 -14.12 0.97
N ASN A 254 -14.30 -13.87 0.52
CA ASN A 254 -14.59 -12.90 -0.54
C ASN A 254 -14.20 -11.48 -0.13
N GLY A 255 -14.45 -11.09 1.12
CA GLY A 255 -14.06 -9.81 1.67
C GLY A 255 -12.54 -9.63 1.70
N ALA A 256 -11.78 -10.67 2.07
CA ALA A 256 -10.33 -10.64 2.04
C ALA A 256 -9.78 -10.57 0.62
N ILE A 257 -10.28 -11.40 -0.31
CA ILE A 257 -9.88 -11.37 -1.71
C ILE A 257 -10.14 -9.98 -2.32
N ARG A 258 -11.30 -9.36 -2.05
CA ARG A 258 -11.63 -8.00 -2.48
C ARG A 258 -10.71 -6.94 -1.87
N THR A 259 -10.31 -7.10 -0.61
CA THR A 259 -9.37 -6.17 0.04
C THR A 259 -7.97 -6.32 -0.54
N MET A 260 -7.50 -7.55 -0.73
CA MET A 260 -6.18 -7.87 -1.30
C MET A 260 -6.04 -7.40 -2.76
N THR A 261 -7.13 -7.37 -3.52
CA THR A 261 -7.14 -6.75 -4.86
C THR A 261 -7.16 -5.23 -4.74
N ILE A 262 -8.01 -4.62 -3.90
CA ILE A 262 -8.07 -3.16 -3.69
C ILE A 262 -6.76 -2.55 -3.20
N THR A 263 -6.03 -3.19 -2.28
CA THR A 263 -4.74 -2.65 -1.78
C THR A 263 -3.70 -2.63 -2.91
N LYS A 264 -3.67 -3.66 -3.78
CA LYS A 264 -2.81 -3.66 -4.99
C LYS A 264 -3.20 -2.55 -5.97
N PHE A 265 -4.49 -2.20 -6.08
CA PHE A 265 -4.98 -1.05 -6.86
C PHE A 265 -4.60 0.31 -6.24
N ALA A 266 -4.65 0.43 -4.92
CA ALA A 266 -4.29 1.66 -4.22
C ALA A 266 -2.81 1.99 -4.43
N TRP A 267 -1.91 1.00 -4.35
CA TRP A 267 -0.48 1.19 -4.63
C TRP A 267 -0.17 1.58 -6.07
N THR A 268 -1.01 1.19 -7.03
CA THR A 268 -0.78 1.45 -8.46
C THR A 268 -1.42 2.77 -8.91
N LEU A 269 -2.54 3.16 -8.30
CA LEU A 269 -3.06 4.52 -8.37
C LEU A 269 -2.09 5.49 -7.68
N LEU A 270 -1.46 5.07 -6.57
CA LEU A 270 -0.43 5.83 -5.88
C LEU A 270 0.85 5.96 -6.70
N ALA A 271 1.29 4.91 -7.39
CA ALA A 271 2.42 4.98 -8.31
C ALA A 271 2.12 5.93 -9.48
N LEU A 272 0.90 5.87 -10.04
CA LEU A 272 0.44 6.78 -11.10
C LEU A 272 0.40 8.24 -10.62
N ILE A 273 -0.09 8.49 -9.40
CA ILE A 273 -0.21 9.83 -8.81
C ILE A 273 1.15 10.35 -8.30
N LEU A 274 2.03 9.51 -7.76
CA LEU A 274 3.39 9.87 -7.35
C LEU A 274 4.28 10.16 -8.56
N VAL A 275 4.09 9.47 -9.69
CA VAL A 275 4.72 9.81 -10.97
C VAL A 275 4.28 11.21 -11.45
N CYS A 276 3.03 11.60 -11.21
CA CYS A 276 2.54 12.96 -11.50
C CYS A 276 3.01 14.01 -10.47
N ALA A 277 3.22 13.64 -9.20
CA ALA A 277 3.54 14.56 -8.10
C ALA A 277 5.05 14.75 -7.82
N SER A 278 5.93 13.89 -8.38
CA SER A 278 7.38 13.96 -8.13
C SER A 278 8.13 14.94 -9.06
N GLY A 279 7.66 15.12 -10.30
CA GLY A 279 8.32 15.95 -11.32
C GLY A 279 8.19 17.48 -11.14
N ALA A 280 7.48 17.95 -10.12
CA ALA A 280 7.34 19.38 -9.84
C ALA A 280 8.61 20.04 -9.27
N GLY A 281 9.59 19.26 -8.79
CA GLY A 281 10.75 19.79 -8.06
C GLY A 281 12.02 20.05 -8.87
N LEU A 282 12.26 19.32 -9.96
CA LEU A 282 13.56 19.34 -10.66
C LEU A 282 13.61 20.22 -11.91
N GLY A 283 12.46 20.54 -12.52
CA GLY A 283 12.41 21.34 -13.76
C GLY A 283 12.73 22.83 -13.60
N LEU A 284 12.63 23.38 -12.39
CA LEU A 284 12.84 24.82 -12.16
C LEU A 284 14.32 25.21 -12.07
N ALA A 285 15.21 24.26 -11.74
CA ALA A 285 16.65 24.52 -11.64
C ALA A 285 17.36 24.49 -13.02
N ALA A 286 16.86 23.69 -13.96
CA ALA A 286 17.44 23.61 -15.31
C ALA A 286 17.08 24.80 -16.19
N TYR A 287 15.94 25.45 -15.97
CA TYR A 287 15.49 26.59 -16.79
C TYR A 287 16.28 27.88 -16.53
N GLN A 288 16.85 28.06 -15.33
CA GLN A 288 17.65 29.24 -15.00
C GLN A 288 19.11 29.15 -15.47
N GLY A 289 19.62 27.96 -15.79
CA GLY A 289 20.99 27.77 -16.31
C GLY A 289 21.11 27.93 -17.83
N PHE A 290 20.04 27.72 -18.59
CA PHE A 290 20.09 27.65 -20.06
C PHE A 290 19.68 28.95 -20.77
N ALA A 291 19.00 29.87 -20.07
CA ALA A 291 18.56 31.15 -20.64
C ALA A 291 19.67 32.22 -20.69
N GLY A 292 20.84 31.95 -20.10
CA GLY A 292 21.97 32.89 -20.05
C GLY A 292 22.91 32.85 -21.26
N ASP A 293 22.81 31.86 -22.15
CA ASP A 293 23.89 31.54 -23.10
C ASP A 293 23.50 31.64 -24.60
N LEU A 294 22.37 32.28 -24.92
CA LEU A 294 21.91 32.46 -26.32
C LEU A 294 22.11 33.88 -26.88
N THR A 295 22.82 34.75 -26.18
CA THR A 295 23.14 36.10 -26.66
C THR A 295 24.63 36.28 -26.88
N ASN A 296 25.27 35.43 -27.71
CA ASN A 296 26.52 35.85 -28.33
C ASN A 296 26.93 35.01 -29.56
N ARG A 297 27.16 35.73 -30.66
CA ARG A 297 28.03 35.44 -31.82
C ARG A 297 27.42 35.01 -33.16
N PRO A 298 28.05 35.45 -34.29
CA PRO A 298 27.37 36.20 -35.34
C PRO A 298 27.35 35.49 -36.72
N HIS A 299 26.70 36.17 -37.67
CA HIS A 299 26.52 35.79 -39.07
C HIS A 299 27.83 35.57 -39.86
N GLY A 300 27.82 34.54 -40.73
CA GLY A 300 28.78 34.33 -41.81
C GLY A 300 28.14 33.56 -42.96
N VAL A 301 28.24 34.10 -44.17
CA VAL A 301 27.74 33.59 -45.46
C VAL A 301 28.89 32.87 -46.20
N ILE A 302 28.55 32.11 -47.26
CA ILE A 302 29.39 31.51 -48.35
C ILE A 302 29.74 30.03 -48.08
N GLY A 303 29.52 29.03 -48.95
CA GLY A 303 29.04 28.91 -50.33
C GLY A 303 29.07 27.43 -50.76
N LEU A 304 28.36 27.06 -51.84
CA LEU A 304 28.43 25.75 -52.52
C LEU A 304 29.55 25.76 -53.58
N PRO A 305 30.16 24.60 -53.96
CA PRO A 305 29.69 23.90 -55.16
C PRO A 305 29.88 22.36 -55.24
N GLY A 306 28.91 21.69 -55.88
CA GLY A 306 29.16 20.71 -56.95
C GLY A 306 29.36 19.22 -56.63
N ALA A 307 28.35 18.39 -56.93
CA ALA A 307 28.49 17.20 -57.78
C ALA A 307 27.12 16.71 -58.28
N GLN A 308 27.05 16.45 -59.58
CA GLN A 308 25.87 16.18 -60.39
C GLN A 308 25.28 14.77 -60.20
N GLY A 309 23.98 14.64 -60.50
CA GLY A 309 23.51 13.55 -61.37
C GLY A 309 22.52 12.54 -60.77
N GLU A 310 21.22 12.83 -60.83
CA GLU A 310 20.21 12.01 -61.53
C GLU A 310 18.81 12.66 -61.47
N LYS A 311 18.12 12.65 -62.61
CA LYS A 311 16.74 13.16 -62.80
C LYS A 311 15.70 12.04 -62.54
N PRO A 312 14.42 12.38 -62.36
CA PRO A 312 13.55 11.77 -61.37
C PRO A 312 12.80 10.54 -61.90
N ASP A 313 12.79 9.49 -61.09
CA ASP A 313 11.86 8.36 -61.25
C ASP A 313 10.52 8.70 -60.59
N GLN A 314 9.44 8.59 -61.37
CA GLN A 314 8.06 8.66 -60.91
C GLN A 314 7.81 7.60 -59.82
N LYS A 315 7.36 8.03 -58.62
CA LYS A 315 6.77 7.13 -57.62
C LYS A 315 5.47 7.71 -57.06
N THR A 316 4.39 7.00 -57.39
CA THR A 316 3.14 6.70 -56.67
C THR A 316 2.90 7.43 -55.34
N PRO A 317 1.69 7.98 -55.04
CA PRO A 317 1.42 8.74 -53.81
C PRO A 317 1.82 7.94 -52.56
N GLY A 318 2.94 8.34 -51.96
CA GLY A 318 3.60 7.60 -50.90
C GLY A 318 2.75 7.52 -49.64
N LYS A 319 2.60 6.31 -49.08
CA LYS A 319 2.10 6.08 -47.73
C LYS A 319 2.91 6.97 -46.76
N LYS A 320 2.23 7.90 -46.07
CA LYS A 320 2.83 8.68 -44.98
C LYS A 320 3.55 7.75 -44.00
N THR A 321 4.73 8.15 -43.56
CA THR A 321 5.49 7.43 -42.53
C THR A 321 4.74 7.44 -41.20
N ASP A 322 4.97 6.47 -40.32
CA ASP A 322 4.30 6.41 -39.02
C ASP A 322 4.60 7.66 -38.16
N LEU A 323 5.79 8.25 -38.31
CA LEU A 323 6.13 9.52 -37.66
C LEU A 323 5.23 10.67 -38.16
N GLU A 324 5.09 10.82 -39.48
CA GLU A 324 4.22 11.85 -40.09
C GLU A 324 2.75 11.69 -39.69
N ARG A 325 2.29 10.44 -39.54
CA ARG A 325 0.93 10.15 -39.09
C ARG A 325 0.75 10.45 -37.61
N LEU A 326 1.77 10.21 -36.78
CA LEU A 326 1.74 10.45 -35.34
C LEU A 326 1.73 11.94 -34.99
N ILE A 327 2.57 12.74 -35.66
CA ILE A 327 2.74 14.17 -35.40
C ILE A 327 1.42 14.91 -35.47
N GLY A 328 1.10 15.71 -34.45
CA GLY A 328 -0.12 16.51 -34.33
C GLY A 328 -0.86 16.29 -33.02
N THR A 329 -1.98 16.98 -32.83
CA THR A 329 -2.78 16.94 -31.61
C THR A 329 -3.87 15.87 -31.68
N TRP A 330 -4.03 15.14 -30.59
CA TRP A 330 -4.97 14.06 -30.42
C TRP A 330 -5.85 14.29 -29.19
N ARG A 331 -7.11 13.90 -29.32
CA ARG A 331 -8.12 13.85 -28.27
C ARG A 331 -8.24 12.45 -27.72
N PHE A 332 -8.58 12.33 -26.45
CA PHE A 332 -8.95 11.04 -25.88
C PHE A 332 -10.37 10.69 -26.30
N ALA A 333 -10.56 9.48 -26.83
CA ALA A 333 -11.86 8.91 -27.12
C ALA A 333 -12.28 7.94 -26.01
N SER A 334 -11.34 7.12 -25.55
CA SER A 334 -11.50 6.30 -24.37
C SER A 334 -10.12 5.91 -23.82
N GLY A 335 -10.13 5.39 -22.60
CA GLY A 335 -8.97 4.70 -22.05
C GLY A 335 -9.44 3.63 -21.09
N ALA A 336 -8.64 2.59 -20.95
CA ALA A 336 -8.89 1.49 -20.03
C ALA A 336 -7.57 1.09 -19.37
N ALA A 337 -7.60 0.97 -18.05
CA ALA A 337 -6.51 0.41 -17.28
C ALA A 337 -7.10 -0.56 -16.26
N ARG A 338 -6.60 -1.80 -16.25
CA ARG A 338 -7.02 -2.85 -15.31
C ARG A 338 -8.55 -3.04 -15.25
N GLY A 339 -9.19 -3.03 -16.43
CA GLY A 339 -10.63 -3.23 -16.57
C GLY A 339 -11.52 -2.10 -16.04
N LYS A 340 -10.97 -0.91 -15.78
CA LYS A 340 -11.73 0.31 -15.49
C LYS A 340 -11.51 1.36 -16.57
N GLU A 341 -12.59 2.03 -16.95
CA GLU A 341 -12.56 3.12 -17.93
C GLU A 341 -11.99 4.41 -17.31
N THR A 342 -11.29 5.17 -18.14
CA THR A 342 -10.82 6.51 -17.80
C THR A 342 -12.00 7.44 -17.50
N PRO A 343 -11.92 8.31 -16.47
CA PRO A 343 -13.01 9.24 -16.14
C PRO A 343 -13.41 10.11 -17.33
N LYS A 344 -14.72 10.35 -17.47
CA LYS A 344 -15.30 11.10 -18.60
C LYS A 344 -14.77 12.54 -18.67
N GLU A 345 -14.44 13.12 -17.51
CA GLU A 345 -13.87 14.45 -17.37
C GLU A 345 -12.48 14.53 -18.01
N PHE A 346 -11.65 13.50 -17.79
CA PHE A 346 -10.31 13.42 -18.38
C PHE A 346 -10.40 13.24 -19.90
N ILE A 347 -11.29 12.34 -20.36
CA ILE A 347 -11.51 12.11 -21.80
C ILE A 347 -11.94 13.42 -22.49
N ALA A 348 -12.79 14.22 -21.85
CA ALA A 348 -13.25 15.50 -22.40
C ALA A 348 -12.14 16.56 -22.49
N LEU A 349 -11.34 16.69 -21.42
CA LEU A 349 -10.43 17.82 -21.24
C LEU A 349 -9.00 17.60 -21.73
N ALA A 350 -8.52 16.36 -21.75
CA ALA A 350 -7.12 16.07 -22.07
C ALA A 350 -6.84 16.13 -23.58
N ARG A 351 -5.66 16.63 -23.93
CA ARG A 351 -5.10 16.63 -25.29
C ARG A 351 -3.68 16.11 -25.25
N LEU A 352 -3.31 15.27 -26.23
CA LEU A 352 -1.97 14.76 -26.39
C LEU A 352 -1.44 15.17 -27.76
N THR A 353 -0.35 15.94 -27.79
CA THR A 353 0.31 16.38 -29.02
C THR A 353 1.65 15.69 -29.19
N PHE A 354 1.91 15.13 -30.36
CA PHE A 354 3.23 14.64 -30.75
C PHE A 354 3.89 15.65 -31.69
N THR A 355 5.10 16.07 -31.38
CA THR A 355 5.84 17.08 -32.16
C THR A 355 6.89 16.42 -33.06
N ARG A 356 7.37 17.15 -34.07
CA ARG A 356 8.42 16.67 -34.99
C ARG A 356 9.76 16.41 -34.31
N ASP A 357 10.07 17.16 -33.25
CA ASP A 357 11.30 17.05 -32.47
C ASP A 357 11.26 15.94 -31.41
N GLY A 358 10.30 15.01 -31.49
CA GLY A 358 10.24 13.86 -30.59
C GLY A 358 9.69 14.17 -29.20
N LYS A 359 8.92 15.25 -29.03
CA LYS A 359 8.27 15.58 -27.75
C LYS A 359 6.80 15.21 -27.74
N THR A 360 6.31 14.91 -26.55
CA THR A 360 4.88 14.80 -26.27
C THR A 360 4.45 15.99 -25.43
N LEU A 361 3.29 16.56 -25.72
CA LEU A 361 2.69 17.62 -24.91
C LEU A 361 1.33 17.13 -24.43
N MET A 362 1.20 16.88 -23.14
CA MET A 362 -0.06 16.55 -22.51
C MET A 362 -0.68 17.83 -21.93
N THR A 363 -1.77 18.29 -22.52
CA THR A 363 -2.50 19.45 -22.03
C THR A 363 -3.77 18.99 -21.33
N ILE A 364 -3.91 19.35 -20.06
CA ILE A 364 -5.14 19.18 -19.28
C ILE A 364 -5.50 20.58 -18.79
N THR A 365 -6.69 21.03 -19.17
CA THR A 365 -7.15 22.42 -18.97
C THR A 365 -6.21 23.45 -19.59
N GLU A 366 -5.42 24.17 -18.79
CA GLU A 366 -4.44 25.19 -19.21
C GLU A 366 -3.00 24.76 -18.93
N GLU A 367 -2.80 23.67 -18.19
CA GLU A 367 -1.47 23.14 -17.89
C GLU A 367 -1.02 22.17 -18.97
N THR A 368 0.11 22.48 -19.60
CA THR A 368 0.80 21.57 -20.52
C THR A 368 2.01 20.95 -19.84
N LYS A 369 2.10 19.62 -19.83
CA LYS A 369 3.29 18.87 -19.42
C LYS A 369 4.01 18.34 -20.64
N THR A 370 5.33 18.45 -20.66
CA THR A 370 6.18 17.96 -21.75
C THR A 370 6.80 16.63 -21.39
N GLY A 371 6.71 15.67 -22.30
CA GLY A 371 7.45 14.41 -22.29
C GLY A 371 8.18 14.21 -23.62
N GLN A 372 8.59 12.98 -23.88
CA GLN A 372 9.35 12.61 -25.07
C GLN A 372 8.81 11.32 -25.68
N PHE A 373 9.04 11.13 -26.97
CA PHE A 373 8.75 9.86 -27.62
C PHE A 373 9.81 9.52 -28.65
N LYS A 374 10.00 8.21 -28.86
CA LYS A 374 10.85 7.66 -29.92
C LYS A 374 10.17 6.43 -30.52
N ILE A 375 9.91 6.46 -31.81
CA ILE A 375 9.49 5.25 -32.54
C ILE A 375 10.74 4.37 -32.66
N VAL A 376 10.71 3.20 -32.03
CA VAL A 376 11.85 2.27 -32.05
C VAL A 376 11.74 1.23 -33.17
N ALA A 377 10.51 0.93 -33.60
CA ALA A 377 10.20 0.10 -34.75
C ALA A 377 8.75 0.38 -35.19
N PRO A 378 8.33 0.00 -36.40
CA PRO A 378 6.93 0.06 -36.80
C PRO A 378 6.01 -0.58 -35.75
N GLY A 379 5.01 0.17 -35.29
CA GLY A 379 4.09 -0.25 -34.22
C GLY A 379 4.67 -0.33 -32.80
N LYS A 380 5.94 0.03 -32.57
CA LYS A 380 6.59 0.08 -31.25
C LYS A 380 7.12 1.47 -30.95
N ILE A 381 6.77 2.01 -29.80
CA ILE A 381 7.11 3.38 -29.40
C ILE A 381 7.52 3.41 -27.94
N ASP A 382 8.58 4.14 -27.67
CA ASP A 382 9.01 4.49 -26.33
C ASP A 382 8.45 5.88 -26.05
N LEU A 383 7.69 6.03 -24.96
CA LEU A 383 6.96 7.26 -24.69
C LEU A 383 6.99 7.65 -23.21
N SER A 384 7.13 8.94 -22.98
CA SER A 384 6.81 9.63 -21.73
C SER A 384 5.68 10.61 -22.06
N LEU A 385 4.60 10.61 -21.27
CA LEU A 385 3.42 11.47 -21.47
C LEU A 385 3.47 12.75 -20.63
N GLY A 386 4.65 13.09 -20.11
CA GLY A 386 4.94 14.33 -19.39
C GLY A 386 4.98 14.17 -17.87
N GLY A 387 5.98 14.81 -17.24
CA GLY A 387 6.14 14.88 -15.78
C GLY A 387 7.21 13.99 -15.16
N ASN A 388 7.78 13.03 -15.89
CA ASN A 388 9.00 12.30 -15.52
C ASN A 388 9.76 11.95 -16.81
N ASP A 389 11.10 11.96 -16.77
CA ASP A 389 11.98 11.46 -17.85
C ASP A 389 11.89 9.92 -18.03
N THR A 390 10.97 9.29 -17.30
CA THR A 390 10.68 7.88 -17.39
C THR A 390 10.01 7.56 -18.71
N VAL A 391 10.80 7.00 -19.62
CA VAL A 391 10.35 6.47 -20.89
C VAL A 391 9.75 5.07 -20.67
N THR A 392 8.48 4.90 -21.05
CA THR A 392 7.79 3.61 -20.95
C THR A 392 7.74 2.94 -22.33
N PRO A 393 8.12 1.65 -22.43
CA PRO A 393 7.95 0.88 -23.65
C PRO A 393 6.47 0.61 -23.95
N ALA A 394 6.05 0.91 -25.18
CA ALA A 394 4.66 0.75 -25.62
C ALA A 394 4.56 0.24 -27.07
N ILE A 395 3.34 -0.10 -27.45
CA ILE A 395 2.94 -0.41 -28.82
C ILE A 395 1.87 0.58 -29.29
N TYR A 396 1.84 0.83 -30.59
CA TYR A 396 0.85 1.68 -31.23
C TYR A 396 0.32 1.07 -32.51
N ARG A 397 -0.92 1.42 -32.85
CA ARG A 397 -1.53 1.09 -34.13
C ARG A 397 -2.43 2.22 -34.58
N PHE A 398 -2.38 2.53 -35.86
CA PHE A 398 -3.32 3.44 -36.49
C PHE A 398 -4.50 2.69 -37.10
N GLU A 399 -5.71 3.20 -36.89
CA GLU A 399 -6.92 2.79 -37.61
C GLU A 399 -7.33 3.97 -38.51
N GLY A 400 -6.95 3.90 -39.79
CA GLY A 400 -7.00 5.06 -40.69
C GLY A 400 -6.02 6.18 -40.28
N ASP A 401 -6.27 7.41 -40.71
CA ASP A 401 -5.45 8.58 -40.36
C ASP A 401 -5.94 9.32 -39.11
N ASN A 402 -7.15 9.00 -38.64
CA ASN A 402 -7.83 9.77 -37.60
C ASN A 402 -7.95 9.06 -36.25
N ARG A 403 -7.51 7.81 -36.13
CA ARG A 403 -7.60 7.04 -34.88
C ARG A 403 -6.27 6.36 -34.57
N LEU A 404 -5.80 6.59 -33.35
CA LEU A 404 -4.56 6.05 -32.83
C LEU A 404 -4.86 5.25 -31.56
N ILE A 405 -4.38 4.01 -31.52
CA ILE A 405 -4.47 3.15 -30.35
C ILE A 405 -3.07 3.03 -29.76
N LEU A 406 -2.91 3.37 -28.48
CA LEU A 406 -1.66 3.24 -27.73
C LEU A 406 -1.86 2.25 -26.59
N CYS A 407 -0.89 1.36 -26.38
CA CYS A 407 -0.89 0.47 -25.23
C CYS A 407 0.52 0.38 -24.63
N GLY A 408 0.66 0.72 -23.35
CA GLY A 408 1.94 0.73 -22.63
C GLY A 408 1.77 0.26 -21.19
N GLY A 409 2.89 -0.01 -20.50
CA GLY A 409 2.85 -0.37 -19.07
C GLY A 409 2.60 0.81 -18.13
N ASP A 410 2.39 0.52 -16.84
CA ASP A 410 2.16 1.51 -15.78
C ASP A 410 3.44 1.99 -15.06
N GLY A 411 4.64 1.64 -15.54
CA GLY A 411 5.91 2.14 -14.98
C GLY A 411 7.19 1.88 -15.80
N PRO A 412 8.35 2.36 -15.31
CA PRO A 412 9.65 2.31 -16.01
C PRO A 412 10.16 0.91 -16.35
N LYS A 413 9.80 -0.08 -15.52
CA LYS A 413 10.27 -1.47 -15.62
C LYS A 413 9.23 -2.39 -16.26
N SER A 414 8.19 -1.82 -16.86
CA SER A 414 7.16 -2.60 -17.53
C SER A 414 7.70 -3.13 -18.86
N GLU A 415 7.49 -4.42 -19.09
CA GLU A 415 7.79 -5.04 -20.39
C GLU A 415 6.87 -4.44 -21.47
N ARG A 416 7.40 -4.32 -22.70
CA ARG A 416 6.62 -3.80 -23.83
C ARG A 416 5.43 -4.73 -24.11
N PRO A 417 4.19 -4.21 -24.15
CA PRO A 417 3.02 -5.02 -24.45
C PRO A 417 3.13 -5.75 -25.78
N SER A 418 2.58 -6.97 -25.85
CA SER A 418 2.44 -7.74 -27.09
C SER A 418 1.04 -7.63 -27.71
N GLN A 419 0.05 -7.16 -26.95
CA GLN A 419 -1.35 -7.02 -27.36
C GLN A 419 -1.94 -5.70 -26.86
N PHE A 420 -2.93 -5.16 -27.57
CA PHE A 420 -3.68 -3.96 -27.16
C PHE A 420 -4.80 -4.33 -26.18
N LYS A 421 -4.47 -4.66 -24.93
CA LYS A 421 -5.46 -5.07 -23.91
C LYS A 421 -5.33 -4.27 -22.62
N GLY A 422 -6.47 -3.77 -22.14
CA GLY A 422 -6.62 -3.09 -20.85
C GLY A 422 -7.43 -3.93 -19.84
N ASP A 423 -7.30 -5.26 -19.88
CA ASP A 423 -8.13 -6.19 -19.12
C ASP A 423 -7.83 -6.15 -17.60
N LYS A 424 -8.74 -6.69 -16.77
CA LYS A 424 -8.67 -6.65 -15.29
C LYS A 424 -7.35 -7.17 -14.70
N ASP A 425 -6.67 -8.07 -15.41
CA ASP A 425 -5.43 -8.72 -14.99
C ASP A 425 -4.15 -8.11 -15.62
N SER A 426 -4.30 -7.07 -16.45
CA SER A 426 -3.20 -6.43 -17.18
C SER A 426 -2.65 -5.21 -16.44
N THR A 427 -1.32 -5.10 -16.30
CA THR A 427 -0.63 -3.86 -15.86
C THR A 427 -0.51 -2.82 -16.98
N GLN A 428 -1.19 -3.05 -18.10
CA GLN A 428 -1.12 -2.22 -19.29
C GLN A 428 -2.27 -1.18 -19.29
N VAL A 429 -1.93 0.01 -19.77
CA VAL A 429 -2.86 1.11 -20.02
C VAL A 429 -3.13 1.13 -21.52
N LEU A 430 -4.41 1.06 -21.89
CA LEU A 430 -4.89 1.21 -23.26
C LEU A 430 -5.50 2.60 -23.42
N LEU A 431 -5.05 3.32 -24.44
CA LEU A 431 -5.57 4.64 -24.82
C LEU A 431 -6.06 4.59 -26.26
N ILE A 432 -7.28 5.08 -26.48
CA ILE A 432 -7.83 5.30 -27.81
C ILE A 432 -7.92 6.80 -28.03
N LEU A 433 -7.23 7.24 -29.07
CA LEU A 433 -7.07 8.64 -29.42
C LEU A 433 -7.70 8.91 -30.79
N ILE A 434 -8.30 10.09 -30.94
CA ILE A 434 -8.86 10.59 -32.20
C ILE A 434 -8.16 11.89 -32.57
N ARG A 435 -7.85 12.07 -33.84
CA ARG A 435 -7.19 13.28 -34.34
C ARG A 435 -8.02 14.52 -34.00
N ALA A 436 -7.39 15.52 -33.38
CA ALA A 436 -8.04 16.79 -33.10
C ALA A 436 -8.31 17.55 -34.41
N LYS A 437 -9.49 18.17 -34.52
CA LYS A 437 -9.78 19.11 -35.62
C LYS A 437 -9.14 20.47 -35.31
N THR A 438 -8.94 21.28 -36.35
CA THR A 438 -8.49 22.67 -36.21
C THR A 438 -9.37 23.43 -35.21
N GLY A 439 -8.78 24.05 -34.19
CA GLY A 439 -9.50 24.75 -33.12
C GLY A 439 -9.86 23.87 -31.90
N GLU A 440 -9.61 22.56 -31.95
CA GLU A 440 -9.77 21.64 -30.82
C GLU A 440 -8.44 21.32 -30.11
N GLU A 441 -7.37 22.06 -30.40
CA GLU A 441 -6.05 21.81 -29.79
C GLU A 441 -6.04 22.07 -28.28
N LYS A 442 -7.04 22.79 -27.77
CA LYS A 442 -7.29 23.02 -26.33
C LYS A 442 -8.76 22.73 -25.98
N PRO A 443 -9.07 22.35 -24.73
CA PRO A 443 -10.45 22.24 -24.28
C PRO A 443 -11.17 23.58 -24.37
N THR A 444 -12.45 23.58 -24.77
CA THR A 444 -13.21 24.82 -24.92
C THR A 444 -13.57 25.43 -23.56
N LYS A 445 -13.87 26.74 -23.52
CA LYS A 445 -14.36 27.39 -22.28
C LYS A 445 -15.63 26.71 -21.73
N GLN A 446 -16.47 26.18 -22.60
CA GLN A 446 -17.69 25.45 -22.23
C GLN A 446 -17.38 24.08 -21.61
N ASP A 447 -16.39 23.35 -22.14
CA ASP A 447 -15.91 22.08 -21.54
C ASP A 447 -15.33 22.32 -20.14
N LEU A 448 -14.53 23.38 -19.99
CA LEU A 448 -13.94 23.76 -18.71
C LEU A 448 -14.99 24.13 -17.67
N ALA A 449 -16.01 24.89 -18.06
CA ALA A 449 -17.12 25.26 -17.18
C ALA A 449 -17.94 24.05 -16.72
N LYS A 450 -18.17 23.08 -17.61
CA LYS A 450 -18.96 21.88 -17.34
C LYS A 450 -18.30 20.92 -16.34
N PHE A 451 -16.97 20.86 -16.31
CA PHE A 451 -16.22 19.86 -15.53
C PHE A 451 -15.36 20.44 -14.39
N LYS A 452 -15.41 21.76 -14.16
CA LYS A 452 -14.66 22.47 -13.10
C LYS A 452 -14.84 21.86 -11.71
N GLY A 453 -16.05 21.39 -11.37
CA GLY A 453 -16.36 20.76 -10.08
C GLY A 453 -15.76 19.36 -9.91
N GLY A 454 -15.75 18.54 -10.97
CA GLY A 454 -15.19 17.19 -10.94
C GLY A 454 -13.66 17.19 -10.88
N LEU A 455 -13.00 18.13 -11.57
CA LEU A 455 -11.54 18.26 -11.55
C LEU A 455 -11.03 18.66 -10.15
N ALA A 456 -11.71 19.60 -9.49
CA ALA A 456 -11.39 19.99 -8.12
C ALA A 456 -11.52 18.82 -7.14
N GLN A 457 -12.56 17.98 -7.27
CA GLN A 457 -12.72 16.78 -6.46
C GLN A 457 -11.61 15.75 -6.68
N VAL A 458 -11.16 15.56 -7.93
CA VAL A 458 -10.06 14.64 -8.25
C VAL A 458 -8.73 15.15 -7.69
N GLN A 459 -8.45 16.45 -7.83
CA GLN A 459 -7.27 17.08 -7.24
C GLN A 459 -7.27 17.00 -5.71
N GLU A 460 -8.41 17.28 -5.07
CA GLU A 460 -8.58 17.16 -3.61
C GLU A 460 -8.41 15.70 -3.15
N ALA A 461 -8.93 14.72 -3.89
CA ALA A 461 -8.74 13.30 -3.57
C ALA A 461 -7.27 12.86 -3.66
N ALA A 462 -6.53 13.33 -4.67
CA ALA A 462 -5.11 13.06 -4.82
C ALA A 462 -4.29 13.71 -3.69
N ALA A 463 -4.59 14.97 -3.37
CA ALA A 463 -3.98 15.68 -2.26
C ALA A 463 -4.26 14.96 -0.92
N ARG A 464 -5.50 14.53 -0.67
CA ARG A 464 -5.84 13.73 0.53
C ARG A 464 -5.00 12.46 0.64
N ALA A 465 -4.86 11.70 -0.45
CA ALA A 465 -4.06 10.49 -0.46
C ALA A 465 -2.57 10.76 -0.17
N GLN A 466 -2.03 11.85 -0.72
CA GLN A 466 -0.66 12.27 -0.45
C GLN A 466 -0.46 12.67 1.01
N SER A 467 -1.40 13.43 1.58
CA SER A 467 -1.36 13.85 2.99
C SER A 467 -1.35 12.66 3.94
N ALA A 468 -2.22 11.67 3.66
CA ALA A 468 -2.27 10.44 4.43
C ALA A 468 -0.94 9.67 4.40
N ASN A 469 -0.22 9.69 3.27
CA ASN A 469 1.08 9.04 3.17
C ASN A 469 2.19 9.81 3.89
N ASN A 470 2.17 11.15 3.84
CA ASN A 470 3.10 11.96 4.60
C ASN A 470 2.95 11.67 6.10
N LEU A 471 1.70 11.64 6.62
CA LEU A 471 1.45 11.25 8.01
C LEU A 471 1.88 9.82 8.33
N LYS A 472 1.73 8.84 7.42
CA LYS A 472 2.24 7.47 7.63
C LYS A 472 3.76 7.44 7.74
N GLN A 473 4.46 8.21 6.90
CA GLN A 473 5.91 8.29 6.96
C GLN A 473 6.38 9.02 8.24
N ILE A 474 5.67 10.07 8.67
CA ILE A 474 5.90 10.73 9.97
C ILE A 474 5.68 9.76 11.12
N GLY A 475 4.58 9.00 11.10
CA GLY A 475 4.28 7.98 12.10
C GLY A 475 5.35 6.90 12.15
N LEU A 476 5.78 6.37 11.01
CA LEU A 476 6.89 5.43 10.93
C LEU A 476 8.16 5.99 11.57
N ALA A 477 8.49 7.25 11.31
CA ALA A 477 9.64 7.92 11.90
C ALA A 477 9.52 8.10 13.43
N MET A 478 8.34 8.47 13.93
CA MET A 478 8.05 8.54 15.36
C MET A 478 8.14 7.16 16.04
N HIS A 479 7.72 6.09 15.36
CA HIS A 479 7.87 4.72 15.86
C HIS A 479 9.32 4.22 15.82
N ASN A 480 10.11 4.64 14.82
CA ASN A 480 11.54 4.37 14.79
C ASN A 480 12.27 5.13 15.90
N TYR A 481 11.88 6.39 16.17
CA TYR A 481 12.33 7.16 17.32
C TYR A 481 12.01 6.42 18.63
N LEU A 482 10.76 5.98 18.80
CA LEU A 482 10.31 5.17 19.93
C LEU A 482 11.10 3.86 20.09
N ALA A 483 11.45 3.18 19.01
CA ALA A 483 12.24 1.95 19.07
C ALA A 483 13.64 2.20 19.67
N VAL A 484 14.24 3.35 19.36
CA VAL A 484 15.56 3.79 19.85
C VAL A 484 15.48 4.34 21.26
N TYR A 485 14.61 5.32 21.50
CA TYR A 485 14.58 6.12 22.73
C TYR A 485 13.54 5.66 23.76
N LYS A 486 12.74 4.64 23.45
CA LYS A 486 11.69 4.05 24.32
C LYS A 486 10.52 4.97 24.66
N SER A 487 10.47 6.16 24.09
CA SER A 487 9.37 7.11 24.16
C SER A 487 9.07 7.72 22.79
N PHE A 488 7.87 8.27 22.59
CA PHE A 488 7.64 9.16 21.46
C PHE A 488 8.46 10.45 21.62
N PRO A 489 8.82 11.14 20.52
CA PRO A 489 9.56 12.39 20.62
C PRO A 489 8.80 13.41 21.46
N ARG A 490 9.50 14.20 22.27
CA ARG A 490 8.92 15.40 22.88
C ARG A 490 8.48 16.37 21.78
N HIS A 491 7.54 17.27 22.06
CA HIS A 491 7.11 18.27 21.06
C HIS A 491 8.24 19.23 20.65
N ALA A 492 9.29 19.34 21.46
CA ALA A 492 10.46 20.15 21.18
C ALA A 492 11.78 19.51 21.67
N ILE A 493 12.88 19.88 21.03
CA ILE A 493 14.23 19.77 21.57
C ILE A 493 14.45 20.97 22.49
N TYR A 494 14.92 20.71 23.70
CA TYR A 494 15.11 21.73 24.72
C TYR A 494 16.58 22.13 24.88
N SER A 495 16.80 23.33 25.42
CA SER A 495 18.10 23.76 25.96
C SER A 495 18.62 22.79 27.02
N LYS A 496 19.92 22.87 27.34
CA LYS A 496 20.59 22.00 28.32
C LYS A 496 19.95 22.03 29.72
N ASP A 497 19.31 23.14 30.09
CA ASP A 497 18.58 23.28 31.34
C ASP A 497 17.18 22.64 31.31
N GLY A 498 16.74 22.14 30.15
CA GLY A 498 15.45 21.50 29.94
C GLY A 498 14.25 22.46 29.92
N LYS A 499 14.45 23.78 29.97
CA LYS A 499 13.36 24.76 30.15
C LYS A 499 12.88 25.41 28.87
N THR A 500 13.80 25.74 27.96
CA THR A 500 13.48 26.50 26.75
C THR A 500 13.32 25.57 25.55
N PRO A 501 12.16 25.53 24.89
CA PRO A 501 12.01 24.80 23.64
C PRO A 501 12.75 25.55 22.52
N LEU A 502 13.71 24.87 21.89
CA LEU A 502 14.59 25.45 20.87
C LEU A 502 14.13 25.09 19.45
N LEU A 503 13.87 23.80 19.21
CA LEU A 503 13.56 23.24 17.89
C LEU A 503 12.36 22.30 17.98
N SER A 504 11.59 22.19 16.90
CA SER A 504 10.44 21.28 16.81
C SER A 504 10.82 19.80 16.89
N TRP A 505 9.89 18.96 17.37
CA TRP A 505 9.90 17.50 17.20
C TRP A 505 10.18 17.05 15.75
N ARG A 506 9.78 17.85 14.76
CA ARG A 506 10.05 17.58 13.34
C ARG A 506 11.55 17.56 13.04
N VAL A 507 12.34 18.37 13.74
CA VAL A 507 13.81 18.33 13.67
C VAL A 507 14.34 17.07 14.36
N ALA A 508 13.78 16.70 15.52
CA ALA A 508 14.21 15.51 16.28
C ALA A 508 14.06 14.19 15.48
N ILE A 509 13.08 14.11 14.58
CA ILE A 509 12.85 12.89 13.79
C ILE A 509 13.58 12.86 12.43
N LEU A 510 14.33 13.90 12.05
CA LEU A 510 15.06 13.96 10.78
C LEU A 510 15.94 12.72 10.50
N PRO A 511 16.70 12.17 11.48
CA PRO A 511 17.48 10.95 11.25
C PRO A 511 16.64 9.74 10.84
N PHE A 512 15.37 9.72 11.22
CA PHE A 512 14.43 8.62 10.96
C PHE A 512 13.61 8.78 9.67
N ILE A 513 13.81 9.88 8.95
CA ILE A 513 13.25 10.12 7.61
C ILE A 513 14.35 10.33 6.56
N GLU A 514 15.52 9.72 6.78
CA GLU A 514 16.68 9.78 5.87
C GLU A 514 17.24 11.22 5.68
N GLN A 515 17.05 12.09 6.68
CA GLN A 515 17.55 13.48 6.68
C GLN A 515 18.64 13.70 7.72
N ASP A 516 19.49 12.70 7.97
CA ASP A 516 20.60 12.77 8.93
C ASP A 516 21.61 13.90 8.62
N LYS A 517 21.88 14.14 7.33
CA LYS A 517 22.74 15.25 6.91
C LYS A 517 22.16 16.60 7.33
N LEU A 518 20.87 16.83 7.09
CA LEU A 518 20.20 18.06 7.49
C LEU A 518 20.12 18.19 9.01
N TYR A 519 19.89 17.10 9.73
CA TYR A 519 19.89 17.08 11.20
C TYR A 519 21.22 17.58 11.78
N LYS A 520 22.34 17.11 11.23
CA LYS A 520 23.70 17.52 11.64
C LYS A 520 24.04 18.97 11.30
N GLU A 521 23.34 19.58 10.35
CA GLU A 521 23.50 21.01 10.05
C GLU A 521 22.81 21.91 11.09
N PHE A 522 21.79 21.42 11.80
CA PHE A 522 21.14 22.19 12.87
C PHE A 522 22.04 22.31 14.10
N LYS A 523 22.08 23.50 14.69
CA LYS A 523 22.62 23.71 16.03
C LYS A 523 21.53 23.44 17.05
N LEU A 524 21.61 22.28 17.70
CA LEU A 524 20.56 21.78 18.59
C LEU A 524 20.46 22.55 19.92
N ASP A 525 21.47 23.35 20.24
CA ASP A 525 21.55 24.23 21.40
C ASP A 525 21.14 25.69 21.10
N GLU A 526 20.75 25.99 19.86
CA GLU A 526 20.23 27.30 19.46
C GLU A 526 18.74 27.22 19.05
N ALA A 527 18.01 28.32 19.25
CA ALA A 527 16.61 28.42 18.83
C ALA A 527 16.45 28.29 17.31
N TRP A 528 15.27 27.84 16.86
CA TRP A 528 14.93 27.67 15.44
C TRP A 528 15.13 28.93 14.59
N ASN A 529 14.99 30.12 15.18
CA ASN A 529 15.12 31.42 14.54
C ASN A 529 16.50 32.07 14.73
N SER A 530 17.50 31.35 15.25
CA SER A 530 18.87 31.84 15.32
C SER A 530 19.41 32.19 13.93
N ALA A 531 20.43 33.04 13.87
CA ALA A 531 21.04 33.45 12.59
C ALA A 531 21.53 32.25 11.76
N HIS A 532 21.90 31.14 12.42
CA HIS A 532 22.28 29.87 11.78
C HIS A 532 21.05 29.05 11.39
N ASN A 533 20.22 28.65 12.35
CA ASN A 533 19.12 27.70 12.14
C ASN A 533 18.04 28.25 11.21
N LYS A 534 17.80 29.57 11.19
CA LYS A 534 16.81 30.20 10.31
C LYS A 534 17.10 29.96 8.83
N LYS A 535 18.37 29.82 8.44
CA LYS A 535 18.78 29.54 7.04
C LYS A 535 18.37 28.13 6.60
N LEU A 536 18.19 27.20 7.54
CA LEU A 536 17.84 25.80 7.27
C LEU A 536 16.34 25.60 7.05
N ILE A 537 15.50 26.61 7.36
CA ILE A 537 14.04 26.54 7.15
C ILE A 537 13.70 26.24 5.68
N ALA A 538 14.46 26.80 4.74
CA ALA A 538 14.27 26.58 3.30
C ALA A 538 14.61 25.15 2.85
N LYS A 539 15.36 24.39 3.65
CA LYS A 539 15.70 22.98 3.39
C LYS A 539 14.66 22.00 3.94
N MET A 540 13.42 22.46 4.12
CA MET A 540 12.33 21.64 4.66
C MET A 540 12.16 20.33 3.87
N PRO A 541 12.14 19.17 4.57
CA PRO A 541 11.82 17.89 3.93
C PRO A 541 10.45 17.89 3.24
N LYS A 542 10.36 17.28 2.05
CA LYS A 542 9.15 17.24 1.21
C LYS A 542 7.92 16.64 1.92
N ILE A 543 8.15 15.73 2.88
CA ILE A 543 7.11 15.12 3.71
C ILE A 543 6.32 16.15 4.56
N TYR A 544 6.91 17.28 4.91
CA TYR A 544 6.25 18.34 5.69
C TYR A 544 5.56 19.39 4.81
N GLU A 545 5.80 19.36 3.50
CA GLU A 545 5.35 20.41 2.59
C GLU A 545 3.82 20.47 2.48
N PRO A 546 3.23 21.66 2.57
CA PRO A 546 1.79 21.86 2.45
C PRO A 546 1.34 21.60 1.01
N LEU A 547 0.31 20.77 0.86
CA LEU A 547 -0.18 20.33 -0.43
C LEU A 547 -0.83 21.49 -1.19
N GLY A 548 -0.42 21.72 -2.43
CA GLY A 548 -0.99 22.75 -3.30
C GLY A 548 -0.57 24.20 -3.00
N ALA A 549 0.33 24.44 -2.04
CA ALA A 549 0.74 25.80 -1.65
C ALA A 549 1.77 26.46 -2.59
N GLY A 550 2.44 25.67 -3.44
CA GLY A 550 3.52 26.15 -4.32
C GLY A 550 4.61 26.91 -3.55
N LYS A 551 5.19 27.96 -4.17
CA LYS A 551 6.26 28.77 -3.56
C LYS A 551 5.84 29.53 -2.28
N LYS A 552 4.54 29.67 -2.00
CA LYS A 552 4.04 30.37 -0.80
C LYS A 552 4.06 29.50 0.47
N GLY A 553 4.29 28.19 0.35
CA GLY A 553 4.34 27.24 1.46
C GLY A 553 5.75 26.87 1.94
N VAL A 554 6.81 27.47 1.38
CA VAL A 554 8.18 27.09 1.69
C VAL A 554 8.48 27.32 3.17
N GLY A 555 8.89 26.26 3.86
CA GLY A 555 9.22 26.29 5.28
C GLY A 555 8.03 26.22 6.24
N LEU A 556 6.80 26.16 5.73
CA LEU A 556 5.59 26.05 6.54
C LEU A 556 5.03 24.62 6.53
N THR A 557 4.31 24.20 7.56
CA THR A 557 3.66 22.90 7.61
C THR A 557 2.35 22.94 8.40
N HIS A 558 1.40 22.08 8.02
CA HIS A 558 0.13 21.89 8.73
C HIS A 558 0.16 20.67 9.67
N TYR A 559 1.15 19.77 9.57
CA TYR A 559 1.20 18.58 10.42
C TYR A 559 1.70 18.96 11.81
N GLN A 560 0.81 19.06 12.78
CA GLN A 560 1.10 19.50 14.15
C GLN A 560 0.71 18.45 15.18
N VAL A 561 1.35 18.49 16.34
CA VAL A 561 0.96 17.68 17.51
C VAL A 561 0.07 18.51 18.44
N PHE A 562 -0.57 17.86 19.41
CA PHE A 562 -1.22 18.57 20.52
C PHE A 562 -0.28 18.64 21.71
N THR A 563 -0.22 19.81 22.35
CA THR A 563 0.59 20.07 23.54
C THR A 563 -0.29 20.48 24.71
N GLY A 564 0.16 20.15 25.93
CA GLY A 564 -0.55 20.44 27.18
C GLY A 564 -0.59 19.22 28.11
N LEU A 565 -0.84 19.46 29.41
CA LEU A 565 -0.73 18.47 30.49
C LEU A 565 -1.42 17.12 30.21
N ASN A 566 -2.58 17.14 29.56
CA ASN A 566 -3.39 15.94 29.31
C ASN A 566 -3.18 15.34 27.92
N THR A 567 -2.11 15.71 27.21
CA THR A 567 -1.83 15.24 25.84
C THR A 567 -0.65 14.28 25.81
N MET A 568 -0.49 13.57 24.69
CA MET A 568 0.71 12.77 24.44
C MET A 568 2.02 13.58 24.50
N PHE A 569 1.96 14.90 24.34
CA PHE A 569 3.12 15.80 24.39
C PHE A 569 3.00 16.82 25.51
N ASN A 570 2.88 16.33 26.74
CA ASN A 570 2.63 17.14 27.94
C ASN A 570 3.79 18.02 28.42
N GLY A 571 4.97 17.92 27.81
CA GLY A 571 6.16 18.70 28.14
C GLY A 571 6.86 18.26 29.43
N ALA A 572 6.16 17.66 30.39
CA ALA A 572 6.69 17.20 31.67
C ALA A 572 7.35 15.81 31.60
N LYS A 573 6.76 14.88 30.84
CA LYS A 573 7.21 13.49 30.72
C LYS A 573 7.20 13.04 29.26
N GLU A 574 8.18 12.23 28.91
CA GLU A 574 8.16 11.49 27.66
C GLU A 574 7.21 10.30 27.78
N LEU A 575 6.16 10.28 26.95
CA LEU A 575 5.15 9.23 26.96
C LEU A 575 5.42 8.21 25.85
N GLY A 576 5.19 6.94 26.15
CA GLY A 576 5.22 5.83 25.19
C GLY A 576 3.88 5.11 25.13
N PRO A 577 3.77 4.04 24.32
CA PRO A 577 2.55 3.25 24.20
C PRO A 577 2.00 2.70 25.51
N ARG A 578 2.87 2.47 26.52
CA ARG A 578 2.47 1.96 27.84
C ARG A 578 1.73 2.99 28.68
N ASP A 579 1.91 4.28 28.40
CA ASP A 579 1.23 5.36 29.10
C ASP A 579 -0.17 5.64 28.50
N VAL A 580 -0.55 4.95 27.42
CA VAL A 580 -1.84 5.08 26.75
C VAL A 580 -2.80 4.00 27.25
N THR A 581 -3.72 4.36 28.14
CA THR A 581 -4.58 3.41 28.87
C THR A 581 -5.85 3.03 28.13
N ASP A 582 -6.32 3.84 27.18
CA ASP A 582 -7.53 3.57 26.36
C ASP A 582 -7.22 3.03 24.96
N GLY A 583 -5.95 2.72 24.69
CA GLY A 583 -5.47 2.03 23.50
C GLY A 583 -4.88 2.96 22.44
N THR A 584 -3.69 2.61 21.94
CA THR A 584 -2.93 3.41 20.96
C THR A 584 -3.65 3.64 19.63
N SER A 585 -4.68 2.85 19.31
CA SER A 585 -5.51 3.05 18.12
C SER A 585 -6.57 4.14 18.28
N ASN A 586 -6.78 4.65 19.50
CA ASN A 586 -7.76 5.68 19.84
C ASN A 586 -7.09 7.04 20.11
N THR A 587 -5.83 7.04 20.56
CA THR A 587 -5.07 8.27 20.80
C THR A 587 -4.41 8.84 19.54
N ILE A 588 -4.56 10.13 19.30
CA ILE A 588 -3.97 10.94 18.23
C ILE A 588 -2.59 11.44 18.67
N LEU A 589 -1.57 11.22 17.82
CA LEU A 589 -0.25 11.84 17.96
C LEU A 589 -0.16 13.16 17.19
N ALA A 590 -0.56 13.17 15.92
CA ALA A 590 -0.44 14.34 15.06
C ALA A 590 -1.67 14.53 14.18
N ILE A 591 -1.89 15.75 13.73
CA ILE A 591 -3.07 16.15 12.98
C ILE A 591 -2.74 17.21 11.93
N GLU A 592 -3.57 17.30 10.90
CA GLU A 592 -3.62 18.43 9.98
C GLU A 592 -4.31 19.64 10.65
N ALA A 593 -3.52 20.66 11.01
CA ALA A 593 -4.00 21.91 11.60
C ALA A 593 -4.48 22.91 10.53
N LYS A 594 -5.40 23.80 10.90
CA LYS A 594 -5.89 24.86 9.99
C LYS A 594 -4.84 25.91 9.65
N GLN A 595 -4.03 26.28 10.65
CA GLN A 595 -2.99 27.29 10.49
C GLN A 595 -1.65 26.59 10.32
N ALA A 596 -0.85 27.02 9.33
CA ALA A 596 0.49 26.48 9.14
C ALA A 596 1.49 27.17 10.07
N VAL A 597 2.52 26.42 10.48
CA VAL A 597 3.63 26.89 11.32
C VAL A 597 4.96 26.66 10.64
N VAL A 598 6.02 27.38 11.04
CA VAL A 598 7.37 27.09 10.55
C VAL A 598 7.78 25.69 11.02
N TRP A 599 8.21 24.81 10.12
CA TRP A 599 8.39 23.39 10.45
C TRP A 599 9.45 23.13 11.53
N SER A 600 10.48 23.97 11.63
CA SER A 600 11.53 23.87 12.66
C SER A 600 11.15 24.57 13.98
N GLN A 601 10.10 25.39 13.99
CA GLN A 601 9.64 26.09 15.19
C GLN A 601 8.86 25.13 16.09
N PRO A 602 9.13 25.10 17.42
CA PRO A 602 8.35 24.34 18.39
C PRO A 602 6.99 25.01 18.68
N ALA A 603 6.22 25.28 17.63
CA ALA A 603 4.87 25.79 17.68
C ALA A 603 3.92 24.71 17.17
N ASP A 604 2.98 24.31 18.02
CA ASP A 604 2.03 23.23 17.78
C ASP A 604 0.70 23.57 18.47
N LEU A 605 -0.30 22.70 18.36
CA LEU A 605 -1.64 22.99 18.85
C LEU A 605 -1.70 22.90 20.37
N VAL A 606 -1.90 24.02 21.05
CA VAL A 606 -2.14 24.03 22.49
C VAL A 606 -3.59 23.61 22.75
N LEU A 607 -3.78 22.54 23.54
CA LEU A 607 -5.13 22.11 23.92
C LEU A 607 -5.71 23.09 24.96
N PRO A 608 -6.83 23.80 24.67
CA PRO A 608 -7.41 24.75 25.61
C PRO A 608 -7.88 24.08 26.90
N LYS A 609 -7.80 24.81 28.02
CA LYS A 609 -8.36 24.38 29.32
C LYS A 609 -9.88 24.22 29.28
N ASP A 610 -10.56 25.06 28.49
CA ASP A 610 -12.00 24.94 28.24
C ASP A 610 -12.29 23.68 27.43
N GLU A 611 -12.91 22.68 28.06
CA GLU A 611 -13.17 21.36 27.49
C GLU A 611 -14.11 21.38 26.29
N THR A 612 -14.90 22.44 26.13
CA THR A 612 -15.84 22.59 25.01
C THR A 612 -15.18 23.09 23.72
N LYS A 613 -13.94 23.59 23.81
CA LYS A 613 -13.24 24.22 22.68
C LYS A 613 -12.09 23.37 22.18
N LEU A 614 -11.81 23.47 20.89
CA LEU A 614 -10.62 22.92 20.25
C LEU A 614 -9.84 24.05 19.56
N PRO A 615 -8.51 23.90 19.39
CA PRO A 615 -7.77 24.82 18.54
C PRO A 615 -8.22 24.65 17.07
N PRO A 616 -7.89 25.57 16.15
CA PRO A 616 -8.34 25.49 14.77
C PRO A 616 -7.77 24.27 14.02
N LEU A 617 -8.62 23.28 13.71
CA LEU A 617 -8.23 22.03 13.03
C LEU A 617 -8.66 22.00 11.55
N GLY A 618 -8.00 21.14 10.75
CA GLY A 618 -8.36 20.86 9.37
C GLY A 618 -7.99 21.97 8.39
N GLY A 619 -8.91 22.39 7.53
CA GLY A 619 -8.70 23.52 6.61
C GLY A 619 -7.91 23.21 5.32
N LEU A 620 -7.11 22.14 5.31
CA LEU A 620 -6.48 21.62 4.08
C LEU A 620 -7.51 20.99 3.12
N PHE A 621 -8.55 20.35 3.66
CA PHE A 621 -9.60 19.70 2.88
C PHE A 621 -10.97 20.16 3.36
N LYS A 622 -11.90 20.33 2.42
CA LYS A 622 -13.26 20.80 2.77
C LYS A 622 -14.02 19.73 3.54
N ALA A 623 -13.78 18.46 3.24
CA ALA A 623 -14.47 17.33 3.84
C ALA A 623 -14.00 16.98 5.27
N GLY A 624 -12.84 17.47 5.71
CA GLY A 624 -12.27 17.06 6.99
C GLY A 624 -10.74 17.12 7.03
N MET A 625 -10.14 16.21 7.80
CA MET A 625 -8.71 16.23 8.10
C MET A 625 -8.18 14.82 8.39
N HIS A 626 -6.91 14.57 8.10
CA HIS A 626 -6.24 13.37 8.58
C HIS A 626 -5.67 13.53 9.98
N VAL A 627 -5.73 12.43 10.73
CA VAL A 627 -5.10 12.26 12.04
C VAL A 627 -4.17 11.05 12.00
N LEU A 628 -3.01 11.18 12.60
CA LEU A 628 -2.07 10.10 12.88
C LEU A 628 -2.33 9.59 14.30
N MET A 629 -2.64 8.31 14.41
CA MET A 629 -2.89 7.62 15.68
C MET A 629 -1.56 7.12 16.30
N ALA A 630 -1.56 6.84 17.60
CA ALA A 630 -0.40 6.35 18.35
C ALA A 630 0.03 4.92 17.97
N ASP A 631 -0.81 4.16 17.26
CA ASP A 631 -0.45 2.87 16.65
C ASP A 631 0.20 3.01 15.26
N GLY A 632 0.37 4.24 14.77
CA GLY A 632 0.93 4.55 13.45
C GLY A 632 -0.08 4.51 12.30
N SER A 633 -1.35 4.18 12.56
CA SER A 633 -2.41 4.26 11.57
C SER A 633 -2.81 5.71 11.29
N VAL A 634 -3.30 5.96 10.08
CA VAL A 634 -3.80 7.28 9.67
C VAL A 634 -5.28 7.17 9.35
N ARG A 635 -6.09 8.03 9.94
CA ARG A 635 -7.55 8.06 9.76
C ARG A 635 -7.99 9.42 9.22
N PHE A 636 -9.05 9.44 8.42
CA PHE A 636 -9.68 10.68 7.98
C PHE A 636 -10.87 10.98 8.91
N ARG A 637 -10.88 12.15 9.53
CA ARG A 637 -11.94 12.65 10.40
C ARG A 637 -12.78 13.67 9.63
N SER A 638 -14.10 13.56 9.75
CA SER A 638 -15.02 14.50 9.12
C SER A 638 -14.85 15.89 9.73
N ALA A 639 -15.05 16.95 8.93
CA ALA A 639 -15.15 18.32 9.46
C ALA A 639 -16.30 18.48 10.48
N THR A 640 -17.28 17.55 10.47
CA THR A 640 -18.43 17.51 11.40
C THR A 640 -18.20 16.65 12.64
N THR A 641 -17.00 16.07 12.83
CA THR A 641 -16.72 15.26 14.01
C THR A 641 -16.87 16.10 15.29
N PRO A 642 -17.61 15.62 16.31
CA PRO A 642 -17.81 16.36 17.55
C PRO A 642 -16.50 16.73 18.26
N ALA A 643 -16.45 17.93 18.83
CA ALA A 643 -15.25 18.42 19.51
C ALA A 643 -14.85 17.53 20.71
N ALA A 644 -15.83 16.99 21.44
CA ALA A 644 -15.60 16.06 22.55
C ALA A 644 -14.87 14.79 22.10
N THR A 645 -15.24 14.22 20.94
CA THR A 645 -14.58 13.03 20.37
C THR A 645 -13.11 13.31 20.05
N ILE A 646 -12.81 14.45 19.43
CA ILE A 646 -11.42 14.81 19.12
C ILE A 646 -10.63 15.11 20.39
N ARG A 647 -11.24 15.78 21.38
CA ARG A 647 -10.59 16.07 22.65
C ARG A 647 -10.20 14.79 23.38
N ALA A 648 -11.12 13.83 23.48
CA ALA A 648 -10.84 12.54 24.10
C ALA A 648 -9.70 11.82 23.36
N ALA A 649 -9.74 11.82 22.02
CA ALA A 649 -8.70 11.28 21.13
C ALA A 649 -7.32 11.91 21.31
N VAL A 650 -7.21 13.11 21.86
CA VAL A 650 -5.91 13.74 22.10
C VAL A 650 -5.30 13.31 23.45
N THR A 651 -6.11 12.75 24.34
CA THR A 651 -5.68 12.34 25.67
C THR A 651 -5.29 10.85 25.70
N PRO A 652 -4.21 10.47 26.41
CA PRO A 652 -3.80 9.07 26.52
C PRO A 652 -4.71 8.21 27.43
N ALA A 653 -5.73 8.81 28.06
CA ALA A 653 -6.65 8.16 28.98
C ALA A 653 -8.08 8.74 28.85
N GLY A 654 -8.48 9.08 27.63
CA GLY A 654 -9.73 9.77 27.31
C GLY A 654 -10.98 8.91 27.43
N ASN A 655 -10.83 7.59 27.52
CA ASN A 655 -11.92 6.62 27.63
C ASN A 655 -12.94 6.75 26.47
N GLU A 656 -12.45 6.89 25.24
CA GLU A 656 -13.32 7.01 24.06
C GLU A 656 -14.13 5.73 23.79
N PRO A 657 -15.40 5.87 23.35
CA PRO A 657 -16.13 4.75 22.79
C PRO A 657 -15.47 4.31 21.46
N PRO A 658 -15.32 3.01 21.20
CA PRO A 658 -14.68 2.51 19.98
C PRO A 658 -15.53 2.82 18.74
N GLU A 659 -14.93 3.45 17.72
CA GLU A 659 -15.55 3.74 16.41
C GLU A 659 -15.53 2.58 15.39
#